data_AF-A0A1D3TR17-F1
#
_entry.id   AF-A0A1D3TR17-F1
#
_cell.length_a   1.000
_cell.length_b   1.000
_cell.length_c   1.000
_cell.angle_alpha   90.00
_cell.angle_beta   90.00
_cell.angle_gamma   90.00
#
_symmetry.space_group_name_H-M   'P 1'
#
loop_
_entity.id
_entity.type
_entity.pdbx_description
1 polymer ?
#
loop_
_entity_poly.entity_id
_entity_poly.type
_entity_poly.pdbx_seq_one_letter_code
_entity_poly.pdbx_strand_id
1 'polypeptide(L)'
;MMEKNFEKSMKITDFNIEINKENVMALAGCRRGDPVCSEIEEELPELAREMVKAAAPRAYIRFGMMRREEHDDTVIPAVYVLVTAGCGMEQISDGYFKAGEYLSGLLADAIADDYLFQVDGQVMEAVKAECALRHLGVAGRLEAPADIPPEFQQTIMEESGAAEDEMISMTRGFMFCPVKTMAYVLVLTDDEKTFNAQHDCKKCGAKDCRMRKDKTIMIKTVNSESGEETWIECAEGQNLLEAMTGAGVYISAPCGGKGTCGKCRVRITEGRLDASPFERMQFSRLEIKDGLRLACRAYPKSECTVVYGGGEDSFRAVAEFAGTDLSKSPDHGTGDAVLVIAADIGTTTIAISLVEKESRRVVHTVAMINRQRAYGADVIARMQASNEGRRNELQSSIRRDLKQGIDRVLSETAADRRLVEKMAIGCNMTMTHLLLGYPCSTLGVYPFTPVNTGTVEMSLEEILGTRMPGLEKVMAVVLPGISAFVGGDIVAGLLACGFAENQETGLLIDLGTNGEMAIGNSDRILVSSAAAGPAFEGGNISCGVGSVDGAVCSAEIRRGTGTGNASIGERLQDEPGGGEQYELNYETIGRKPPVGICGTGVIEIASELISSKIADETGLMDEKYLDDGYKIADGANGTPIVFTQKDLRELQLAKSAIRAGVETLILKYGISYGDIGTVYLAGGFGFRMNIEKALRIGLLPVQLKGKIKAVGNSSLGGAIRYLTDEHAERDVEKILHAAEEVSLSNQKEFQELYLEHMFF
;
A
#
# COMPACT_ATOMS: atom_id res chain seq x y z
N MET A 1 29.31 59.67 15.81
CA MET A 1 29.73 59.63 14.38
C MET A 1 29.21 58.41 13.63
N MET A 2 28.72 57.35 14.30
CA MET A 2 28.14 56.15 13.65
C MET A 2 26.66 56.26 13.23
N GLU A 3 25.88 57.21 13.77
CA GLU A 3 24.45 57.33 13.43
C GLU A 3 24.16 58.06 12.11
N LYS A 4 25.10 58.85 11.56
CA LYS A 4 24.82 59.71 10.38
C LYS A 4 25.14 59.09 9.01
N ASN A 5 25.62 57.85 8.95
CA ASN A 5 25.95 57.16 7.69
C ASN A 5 25.23 55.80 7.51
N PHE A 6 24.30 55.44 8.42
CA PHE A 6 23.62 54.14 8.33
C PHE A 6 22.45 54.15 7.33
N GLU A 7 21.76 55.27 7.21
CA GLU A 7 20.59 55.43 6.34
C GLU A 7 21.00 55.64 4.87
N LYS A 8 20.79 54.60 4.06
CA LYS A 8 20.84 54.69 2.59
C LYS A 8 19.60 54.03 2.03
N SER A 9 18.88 54.77 1.18
CA SER A 9 17.76 54.29 0.39
C SER A 9 18.23 53.95 -1.02
N MET A 10 17.80 52.81 -1.54
CA MET A 10 18.02 52.40 -2.92
C MET A 10 16.66 52.14 -3.57
N LYS A 11 16.49 52.66 -4.80
CA LYS A 11 15.35 52.36 -5.67
C LYS A 11 15.89 51.70 -6.93
N ILE A 12 15.40 50.51 -7.24
CA ILE A 12 15.78 49.76 -8.46
C ILE A 12 14.53 49.66 -9.33
N THR A 13 14.64 50.06 -10.59
CA THR A 13 13.54 50.01 -11.57
C THR A 13 13.90 49.19 -12.81
N ASP A 14 15.18 48.92 -13.02
CA ASP A 14 15.68 48.18 -14.18
C ASP A 14 16.06 46.77 -13.76
N PHE A 15 15.31 45.78 -14.24
CA PHE A 15 15.53 44.36 -13.96
C PHE A 15 15.61 43.57 -15.25
N ASN A 16 16.52 42.60 -15.30
CA ASN A 16 16.66 41.70 -16.44
C ASN A 16 16.12 40.31 -16.09
N ILE A 17 14.83 40.07 -16.36
CA ILE A 17 14.12 38.87 -15.91
C ILE A 17 13.87 37.92 -17.09
N GLU A 18 14.13 36.63 -16.88
CA GLU A 18 13.88 35.57 -17.84
C GLU A 18 13.03 34.49 -17.20
N ILE A 19 11.75 34.40 -17.59
CA ILE A 19 10.78 33.47 -16.99
C ILE A 19 11.28 32.03 -17.04
N ASN A 20 11.31 31.36 -15.89
CA ASN A 20 11.71 29.97 -15.79
C ASN A 20 10.50 29.06 -16.03
N LYS A 21 10.53 28.34 -17.15
CA LYS A 21 9.49 27.41 -17.56
C LYS A 21 9.16 26.37 -16.48
N GLU A 22 10.16 25.75 -15.85
CA GLU A 22 9.93 24.71 -14.85
C GLU A 22 9.25 25.26 -13.60
N ASN A 23 9.67 26.46 -13.15
CA ASN A 23 9.03 27.15 -12.02
C ASN A 23 7.57 27.50 -12.31
N VAL A 24 7.29 28.07 -13.49
CA VAL A 24 5.93 28.45 -13.89
C VAL A 24 5.02 27.22 -13.95
N MET A 25 5.50 26.12 -14.54
CA MET A 25 4.73 24.87 -14.61
C MET A 25 4.46 24.31 -13.20
N ALA A 26 5.43 24.36 -12.29
CA ALA A 26 5.24 23.97 -10.89
C ALA A 26 4.22 24.85 -10.16
N LEU A 27 4.30 26.18 -10.32
CA LEU A 27 3.37 27.15 -9.75
C LEU A 27 1.93 26.93 -10.27
N ALA A 28 1.77 26.74 -11.58
CA ALA A 28 0.51 26.42 -12.22
C ALA A 28 -0.05 25.03 -11.83
N GLY A 29 0.76 24.16 -11.21
CA GLY A 29 0.32 22.82 -10.78
C GLY A 29 0.37 21.78 -11.88
N CYS A 30 1.09 22.06 -12.95
CA CYS A 30 1.28 21.17 -14.07
C CYS A 30 2.36 20.14 -13.76
N ARG A 31 2.01 18.86 -13.90
CA ARG A 31 2.95 17.74 -13.79
C ARG A 31 3.38 17.28 -15.17
N ARG A 32 4.65 16.85 -15.28
CA ARG A 32 5.21 16.34 -16.52
C ARG A 32 4.41 15.13 -17.00
N GLY A 33 3.80 15.23 -18.18
CA GLY A 33 2.98 14.18 -18.79
C GLY A 33 1.46 14.35 -18.63
N ASP A 34 0.98 15.45 -18.04
CA ASP A 34 -0.45 15.80 -18.05
C ASP A 34 -0.88 16.31 -19.44
N PRO A 35 -1.88 15.69 -20.11
CA PRO A 35 -2.35 16.12 -21.43
C PRO A 35 -2.81 17.58 -21.47
N VAL A 36 -3.43 18.07 -20.41
CA VAL A 36 -3.94 19.45 -20.34
C VAL A 36 -2.79 20.46 -20.24
N CYS A 37 -1.70 20.08 -19.57
CA CYS A 37 -0.51 20.91 -19.45
C CYS A 37 0.34 20.94 -20.72
N SER A 38 0.19 19.93 -21.58
CA SER A 38 0.96 19.82 -22.84
C SER A 38 0.54 20.90 -23.85
N GLU A 39 -0.76 21.20 -23.93
CA GLU A 39 -1.30 22.24 -24.84
C GLU A 39 -0.89 23.65 -24.39
N ILE A 40 -0.90 23.93 -23.08
CA ILE A 40 -0.50 25.22 -22.51
C ILE A 40 1.01 25.45 -22.58
N GLU A 41 1.80 24.38 -22.46
CA GLU A 41 3.26 24.43 -22.50
C GLU A 41 3.78 24.97 -23.85
N GLU A 42 3.00 24.79 -24.92
CA GLU A 42 3.27 25.35 -26.25
C GLU A 42 3.00 26.87 -26.33
N GLU A 43 2.00 27.37 -25.60
CA GLU A 43 1.61 28.79 -25.57
C GLU A 43 2.43 29.64 -24.58
N LEU A 44 3.06 28.99 -23.59
CA LEU A 44 3.84 29.64 -22.53
C LEU A 44 4.86 30.68 -23.03
N PRO A 45 5.68 30.44 -24.08
CA PRO A 45 6.68 31.42 -24.52
C PRO A 45 6.08 32.72 -25.09
N GLU A 46 4.87 32.68 -25.62
CA GLU A 46 4.17 33.87 -26.11
C GLU A 46 3.57 34.66 -24.96
N LEU A 47 2.84 33.98 -24.07
CA LEU A 47 2.25 34.61 -22.89
C LEU A 47 3.33 35.20 -21.97
N ALA A 48 4.45 34.49 -21.74
CA ALA A 48 5.56 35.00 -20.95
C ALA A 48 6.14 36.31 -21.52
N ARG A 49 6.25 36.42 -22.85
CA ARG A 49 6.73 37.66 -23.51
C ARG A 49 5.74 38.81 -23.36
N GLU A 50 4.45 38.54 -23.40
CA GLU A 50 3.42 39.55 -23.15
C GLU A 50 3.45 40.03 -21.70
N MET A 51 3.48 39.09 -20.75
CA MET A 51 3.52 39.39 -19.32
C MET A 51 4.76 40.22 -18.97
N VAL A 52 5.95 39.81 -19.41
CA VAL A 52 7.20 40.56 -19.18
C VAL A 52 7.14 41.98 -19.75
N LYS A 53 6.48 42.20 -20.90
CA LYS A 53 6.29 43.55 -21.46
C LYS A 53 5.33 44.42 -20.64
N ALA A 54 4.36 43.80 -19.97
CA ALA A 54 3.41 44.48 -19.10
C ALA A 54 3.94 44.73 -17.68
N ALA A 55 5.11 44.16 -17.35
CA ALA A 55 5.76 44.36 -16.06
C ALA A 55 6.18 45.84 -15.87
N ALA A 56 6.03 46.33 -14.64
CA ALA A 56 6.59 47.61 -14.23
C ALA A 56 7.31 47.44 -12.88
N PRO A 57 8.39 46.63 -12.84
CA PRO A 57 9.01 46.24 -11.59
C PRO A 57 9.64 47.42 -10.85
N ARG A 58 9.48 47.43 -9.53
CA ARG A 58 10.16 48.40 -8.65
C ARG A 58 10.57 47.70 -7.35
N ALA A 59 11.76 48.02 -6.86
CA ALA A 59 12.22 47.64 -5.53
C ALA A 59 12.67 48.86 -4.75
N TYR A 60 12.26 48.89 -3.47
CA TYR A 60 12.60 49.91 -2.48
C TYR A 60 13.34 49.22 -1.35
N ILE A 61 14.55 49.68 -1.07
CA ILE A 61 15.45 49.06 -0.10
C ILE A 61 15.96 50.17 0.80
N ARG A 62 15.80 50.04 2.11
CA ARG A 62 16.36 51.01 3.07
C ARG A 62 17.02 50.33 4.24
N PHE A 63 18.29 50.68 4.45
CA PHE A 63 19.03 50.30 5.65
C PHE A 63 18.62 51.22 6.79
N GLY A 64 18.30 50.62 7.93
CA GLY A 64 17.83 51.34 9.09
C GLY A 64 17.88 50.47 10.33
N MET A 65 16.97 50.77 11.24
CA MET A 65 16.88 50.20 12.56
C MET A 65 15.46 49.69 12.80
N MET A 66 15.32 48.50 13.38
CA MET A 66 14.04 47.86 13.68
C MET A 66 13.92 47.63 15.19
N ARG A 67 12.74 47.89 15.74
CA ARG A 67 12.40 47.46 17.11
C ARG A 67 11.91 46.02 17.08
N ARG A 68 12.44 45.20 17.98
CA ARG A 68 12.14 43.77 18.00
C ARG A 68 10.71 43.46 18.46
N GLU A 69 10.18 44.23 19.41
CA GLU A 69 8.80 44.13 19.93
C GLU A 69 8.28 45.53 20.33
N GLU A 70 6.95 45.73 20.39
CA GLU A 70 6.33 47.03 20.78
C GLU A 70 6.69 47.50 22.20
N HIS A 71 7.22 46.60 23.04
CA HIS A 71 7.57 46.86 24.44
C HIS A 71 9.06 46.62 24.77
N ASP A 72 9.91 46.42 23.76
CA ASP A 72 11.35 46.22 23.92
C ASP A 72 12.11 47.47 23.42
N ASP A 73 12.94 48.07 24.27
CA ASP A 73 13.82 49.19 23.92
C ASP A 73 15.02 48.76 23.04
N THR A 74 15.14 47.45 22.76
CA THR A 74 16.21 46.90 21.91
C THR A 74 15.94 47.17 20.44
N VAL A 75 16.78 48.04 19.87
CA VAL A 75 16.81 48.38 18.45
C VAL A 75 17.90 47.59 17.75
N ILE A 76 17.56 46.86 16.68
CA ILE A 76 18.49 46.04 15.89
C ILE A 76 18.66 46.61 14.47
N PRO A 77 19.86 46.51 13.87
CA PRO A 77 20.07 46.94 12.50
C PRO A 77 19.30 46.04 11.52
N ALA A 78 18.63 46.66 10.56
CA ALA A 78 17.76 45.96 9.62
C ALA A 78 17.72 46.61 8.24
N VAL A 79 17.21 45.87 7.26
CA VAL A 79 16.91 46.38 5.91
C VAL A 79 15.43 46.18 5.63
N TYR A 80 14.72 47.27 5.35
CA TYR A 80 13.34 47.24 4.90
C TYR A 80 13.31 47.08 3.39
N VAL A 81 12.65 46.04 2.88
CA VAL A 81 12.60 45.74 1.46
C VAL A 81 11.15 45.60 1.02
N LEU A 82 10.79 46.29 -0.05
CA LEU A 82 9.52 46.13 -0.76
C LEU A 82 9.78 46.01 -2.26
N VAL A 83 9.20 44.98 -2.88
CA VAL A 83 9.34 44.65 -4.30
C VAL A 83 7.97 44.49 -4.92
N THR A 84 7.73 45.04 -6.10
CA THR A 84 6.49 44.85 -6.85
C THR A 84 6.77 44.56 -8.32
N ALA A 85 5.92 43.75 -8.95
CA ALA A 85 5.92 43.52 -10.40
C ALA A 85 5.09 44.58 -11.17
N GLY A 86 4.33 45.41 -10.45
CA GLY A 86 3.40 46.39 -11.03
C GLY A 86 2.02 45.81 -11.37
N CYS A 87 1.09 46.67 -11.80
CA CYS A 87 -0.31 46.28 -12.01
C CYS A 87 -0.60 45.66 -13.40
N GLY A 88 0.31 45.78 -14.37
CA GLY A 88 0.06 45.36 -15.75
C GLY A 88 -0.14 43.85 -15.89
N MET A 89 0.70 43.04 -15.22
CA MET A 89 0.56 41.58 -15.18
C MET A 89 -0.73 41.13 -14.51
N GLU A 90 -1.13 41.80 -13.42
CA GLU A 90 -2.37 41.52 -12.70
C GLU A 90 -3.60 41.82 -13.57
N GLN A 91 -3.58 42.94 -14.31
CA GLN A 91 -4.66 43.30 -15.26
C GLN A 91 -4.84 42.26 -16.38
N ILE A 92 -3.75 41.67 -16.86
CA ILE A 92 -3.80 40.61 -17.88
C ILE A 92 -4.39 39.32 -17.30
N SER A 93 -3.89 38.87 -16.14
CA SER A 93 -4.40 37.68 -15.46
C SER A 93 -5.90 37.81 -15.12
N ASP A 94 -6.30 38.95 -14.55
CA ASP A 94 -7.71 39.28 -14.28
C ASP A 94 -8.57 39.30 -15.54
N GLY A 95 -8.01 39.75 -16.67
CA GLY A 95 -8.66 39.76 -17.98
C GLY A 95 -9.06 38.36 -18.42
N TYR A 96 -8.15 37.40 -18.33
CA TYR A 96 -8.41 36.00 -18.65
C TYR A 96 -9.47 35.38 -17.73
N PHE A 97 -9.40 35.62 -16.42
CA PHE A 97 -10.41 35.13 -15.49
C PHE A 97 -11.80 35.70 -15.77
N LYS A 98 -11.90 36.99 -16.14
CA LYS A 98 -13.18 37.63 -16.53
C LYS A 98 -13.72 37.12 -17.87
N ALA A 99 -12.85 36.70 -18.79
CA ALA A 99 -13.22 36.12 -20.07
C ALA A 99 -13.65 34.63 -19.97
N GLY A 100 -13.46 33.99 -18.81
CA GLY A 100 -13.73 32.58 -18.60
C GLY A 100 -12.60 31.64 -19.05
N GLU A 101 -11.43 32.19 -19.38
CA GLU A 101 -10.23 31.47 -19.80
C GLU A 101 -9.36 31.15 -18.57
N TYR A 102 -9.87 30.28 -17.69
CA TYR A 102 -9.27 30.02 -16.37
C TYR A 102 -7.84 29.47 -16.43
N LEU A 103 -7.53 28.68 -17.45
CA LEU A 103 -6.23 28.02 -17.61
C LEU A 103 -5.13 29.02 -17.98
N SER A 104 -5.42 29.90 -18.94
CA SER A 104 -4.58 31.04 -19.32
C SER A 104 -4.43 32.03 -18.16
N GLY A 105 -5.50 32.27 -17.40
CA GLY A 105 -5.48 33.09 -16.19
C GLY A 105 -4.54 32.52 -15.11
N LEU A 106 -4.59 31.20 -14.88
CA LEU A 106 -3.72 30.49 -13.94
C LEU A 106 -2.24 30.56 -14.39
N LEU A 107 -1.98 30.38 -15.69
CA LEU A 107 -0.63 30.45 -16.23
C LEU A 107 -0.06 31.88 -16.15
N ALA A 108 -0.87 32.89 -16.49
CA ALA A 108 -0.50 34.30 -16.34
C ALA A 108 -0.20 34.63 -14.88
N ASP A 109 -1.00 34.16 -13.93
CA ASP A 109 -0.77 34.38 -12.51
C ASP A 109 0.55 33.72 -12.03
N ALA A 110 0.81 32.49 -12.48
CA ALA A 110 2.07 31.77 -12.20
C ALA A 110 3.30 32.45 -12.80
N ILE A 111 3.18 33.03 -14.02
CA ILE A 111 4.25 33.84 -14.63
C ILE A 111 4.52 35.08 -13.79
N ALA A 112 3.48 35.76 -13.31
CA ALA A 112 3.64 36.95 -12.48
C ALA A 112 4.34 36.64 -11.14
N ASP A 113 4.07 35.48 -10.54
CA ASP A 113 4.75 35.00 -9.33
C ASP A 113 6.22 34.66 -9.60
N ASP A 114 6.54 33.89 -10.65
CA ASP A 114 7.94 33.59 -11.02
C ASP A 114 8.71 34.88 -11.30
N TYR A 115 8.10 35.82 -12.03
CA TYR A 115 8.69 37.12 -12.31
C TYR A 115 9.03 37.88 -11.01
N LEU A 116 8.08 37.96 -10.07
CA LEU A 116 8.29 38.63 -8.79
C LEU A 116 9.41 37.97 -7.97
N PHE A 117 9.50 36.64 -7.95
CA PHE A 117 10.59 35.91 -7.29
C PHE A 117 11.95 36.16 -7.94
N GLN A 118 12.02 36.32 -9.25
CA GLN A 118 13.27 36.65 -9.94
C GLN A 118 13.73 38.08 -9.67
N VAL A 119 12.79 39.04 -9.62
CA VAL A 119 13.07 40.42 -9.21
C VAL A 119 13.62 40.42 -7.78
N ASP A 120 12.99 39.68 -6.87
CA ASP A 120 13.47 39.50 -5.49
C ASP A 120 14.90 38.94 -5.45
N GLY A 121 15.21 37.94 -6.28
CA GLY A 121 16.55 37.39 -6.41
C GLY A 121 17.61 38.44 -6.78
N GLN A 122 17.32 39.35 -7.72
CA GLN A 122 18.24 40.44 -8.08
C GLN A 122 18.36 41.49 -6.98
N VAL A 123 17.26 41.77 -6.26
CA VAL A 123 17.27 42.63 -5.07
C VAL A 123 18.18 42.05 -3.99
N MET A 124 18.15 40.73 -3.78
CA MET A 124 19.04 40.06 -2.82
C MET A 124 20.52 40.20 -3.20
N GLU A 125 20.87 40.11 -4.48
CA GLU A 125 22.26 40.35 -4.90
C GLU A 125 22.68 41.81 -4.69
N ALA A 126 21.78 42.78 -4.92
CA ALA A 126 22.04 44.20 -4.63
C ALA A 126 22.22 44.46 -3.12
N VAL A 127 21.37 43.87 -2.28
CA VAL A 127 21.49 43.95 -0.81
C VAL A 127 22.79 43.30 -0.35
N LYS A 128 23.14 42.13 -0.88
CA LYS A 128 24.38 41.42 -0.55
C LYS A 128 25.62 42.24 -0.87
N ALA A 129 25.65 42.89 -2.04
CA ALA A 129 26.73 43.77 -2.44
C ALA A 129 26.86 44.97 -1.49
N GLU A 130 25.75 45.59 -1.09
CA GLU A 130 25.75 46.71 -0.16
C GLU A 130 26.15 46.28 1.27
N CYS A 131 25.70 45.12 1.73
CA CYS A 131 26.12 44.53 3.01
C CYS A 131 27.63 44.26 3.03
N ALA A 132 28.20 43.73 1.93
CA ALA A 132 29.63 43.50 1.81
C ALA A 132 30.45 44.81 1.87
N LEU A 133 29.96 45.90 1.26
CA LEU A 133 30.60 47.23 1.36
C LEU A 133 30.58 47.79 2.78
N ARG A 134 29.63 47.35 3.61
CA ARG A 134 29.42 47.81 4.98
C ARG A 134 29.99 46.90 6.05
N HIS A 135 30.60 45.77 5.64
CA HIS A 135 31.07 44.72 6.56
C HIS A 135 29.94 44.17 7.46
N LEU A 136 28.77 43.89 6.86
CA LEU A 136 27.60 43.33 7.53
C LEU A 136 27.16 42.04 6.86
N GLY A 137 26.59 41.12 7.65
CA GLY A 137 25.85 39.94 7.19
C GLY A 137 24.34 40.08 7.41
N VAL A 138 23.59 39.08 6.93
CA VAL A 138 22.12 38.96 7.12
C VAL A 138 21.84 37.71 7.94
N ALA A 139 21.34 37.89 9.16
CA ALA A 139 21.02 36.81 10.09
C ALA A 139 19.75 36.04 9.71
N GLY A 140 18.77 36.73 9.13
CA GLY A 140 17.48 36.15 8.77
C GLY A 140 16.58 37.14 8.03
N ARG A 141 15.53 36.59 7.39
CA ARG A 141 14.44 37.33 6.74
C ARG A 141 13.16 37.14 7.57
N LEU A 142 12.45 38.24 7.82
CA LEU A 142 11.19 38.30 8.56
C LEU A 142 10.07 38.73 7.61
N GLU A 143 9.00 37.94 7.55
CA GLU A 143 7.85 38.20 6.67
C GLU A 143 6.53 38.20 7.43
N ALA A 144 5.58 39.02 6.99
CA ALA A 144 4.22 38.97 7.50
C ALA A 144 3.39 37.93 6.74
N PRO A 145 2.49 37.18 7.39
CA PRO A 145 2.19 37.18 8.83
C PRO A 145 3.02 36.15 9.63
N ALA A 146 4.02 35.51 9.01
CA ALA A 146 4.67 34.32 9.55
C ALA A 146 5.64 34.63 10.70
N ASP A 147 6.49 35.65 10.53
CA ASP A 147 7.52 36.04 11.49
C ASP A 147 7.20 37.36 12.20
N ILE A 148 6.38 38.21 11.56
CA ILE A 148 5.96 39.52 12.05
C ILE A 148 4.45 39.72 11.82
N PRO A 149 3.75 40.53 12.64
CA PRO A 149 2.31 40.77 12.49
C PRO A 149 1.93 41.39 11.13
N PRO A 150 0.74 41.09 10.57
CA PRO A 150 0.26 41.67 9.29
C PRO A 150 0.35 43.20 9.20
N GLU A 151 0.06 43.90 10.30
CA GLU A 151 0.10 45.35 10.44
C GLU A 151 1.50 45.93 10.22
N PHE A 152 2.56 45.13 10.44
CA PHE A 152 3.94 45.54 10.26
C PHE A 152 4.29 45.79 8.78
N GLN A 153 3.48 45.31 7.84
CA GLN A 153 3.63 45.64 6.42
C GLN A 153 3.47 47.14 6.15
N GLN A 154 2.66 47.85 6.96
CA GLN A 154 2.55 49.30 6.87
C GLN A 154 3.90 49.95 7.19
N THR A 155 4.54 49.52 8.28
CA THR A 155 5.87 49.97 8.68
C THR A 155 6.89 49.69 7.58
N ILE A 156 6.87 48.52 6.95
CA ILE A 156 7.80 48.21 5.84
C ILE A 156 7.58 49.16 4.66
N MET A 157 6.32 49.46 4.31
CA MET A 157 6.00 50.38 3.21
C MET A 157 6.48 51.82 3.48
N GLU A 158 6.29 52.30 4.70
CA GLU A 158 6.72 53.63 5.15
C GLU A 158 8.25 53.72 5.24
N GLU A 159 8.87 52.78 5.95
CA GLU A 159 10.32 52.77 6.20
C GLU A 159 11.11 52.51 4.93
N SER A 160 10.67 51.63 4.03
CA SER A 160 11.35 51.42 2.73
C SER A 160 11.31 52.64 1.80
N GLY A 161 10.40 53.59 2.05
CA GLY A 161 10.13 54.74 1.17
C GLY A 161 9.18 54.42 0.02
N ALA A 162 8.54 53.25 0.02
CA ALA A 162 7.57 52.86 -1.00
C ALA A 162 6.25 53.65 -0.90
N ALA A 163 5.90 54.17 0.29
CA ALA A 163 4.69 54.95 0.52
C ALA A 163 4.61 56.27 -0.28
N GLU A 164 5.75 56.76 -0.79
CA GLU A 164 5.80 57.95 -1.66
C GLU A 164 5.43 57.64 -3.12
N ASP A 165 5.30 56.36 -3.48
CA ASP A 165 5.00 55.92 -4.84
C ASP A 165 3.50 55.65 -5.03
N GLU A 166 2.84 56.49 -5.84
CA GLU A 166 1.39 56.42 -6.09
C GLU A 166 0.92 55.09 -6.69
N MET A 167 1.83 54.25 -7.20
CA MET A 167 1.47 52.94 -7.76
C MET A 167 1.32 51.84 -6.72
N ILE A 168 1.74 52.08 -5.48
CA ILE A 168 1.67 51.10 -4.40
C ILE A 168 0.72 51.63 -3.33
N SER A 169 -0.31 50.87 -3.05
CA SER A 169 -1.25 51.16 -1.98
C SER A 169 -1.50 49.92 -1.15
N MET A 170 -2.21 50.07 -0.04
CA MET A 170 -2.53 48.97 0.85
C MET A 170 -3.98 49.09 1.32
N THR A 171 -4.66 47.95 1.39
CA THR A 171 -6.03 47.84 1.88
C THR A 171 -6.09 47.93 3.41
N ARG A 172 -7.29 48.10 3.99
CA ARG A 172 -7.50 48.07 5.45
C ARG A 172 -7.13 46.73 6.10
N GLY A 173 -7.08 45.65 5.32
CA GLY A 173 -6.63 44.32 5.76
C GLY A 173 -5.14 44.08 5.57
N PHE A 174 -4.35 45.14 5.35
CA PHE A 174 -2.91 45.09 5.12
C PHE A 174 -2.47 44.30 3.87
N MET A 175 -3.35 44.11 2.88
CA MET A 175 -2.95 43.55 1.58
C MET A 175 -2.49 44.67 0.64
N PHE A 176 -1.36 44.49 -0.02
CA PHE A 176 -0.84 45.41 -1.03
C PHE A 176 -1.71 45.43 -2.30
N CYS A 177 -1.71 46.57 -2.99
CA CYS A 177 -2.25 46.77 -4.31
C CYS A 177 -1.21 47.51 -5.15
N PRO A 178 -0.66 46.90 -6.22
CA PRO A 178 -1.00 45.59 -6.80
C PRO A 178 -0.66 44.40 -5.89
N VAL A 179 -1.38 43.29 -6.06
CA VAL A 179 -1.25 42.09 -5.20
C VAL A 179 0.10 41.40 -5.38
N LYS A 180 0.71 41.52 -6.57
CA LYS A 180 2.06 41.01 -6.89
C LYS A 180 3.13 41.94 -6.32
N THR A 181 3.12 42.05 -4.99
CA THR A 181 4.02 42.86 -4.17
C THR A 181 4.47 42.04 -2.96
N MET A 182 5.77 42.00 -2.73
CA MET A 182 6.42 41.34 -1.59
C MET A 182 7.06 42.39 -0.69
N ALA A 183 6.88 42.26 0.62
CA ALA A 183 7.50 43.13 1.62
C ALA A 183 8.05 42.30 2.77
N TYR A 184 9.29 42.57 3.18
CA TYR A 184 9.97 41.84 4.24
C TYR A 184 11.09 42.67 4.87
N VAL A 185 11.57 42.20 6.03
CA VAL A 185 12.69 42.81 6.73
C VAL A 185 13.85 41.83 6.80
N LEU A 186 15.06 42.29 6.52
CA LEU A 186 16.29 41.52 6.71
C LEU A 186 16.98 41.98 7.99
N VAL A 187 17.19 41.07 8.92
CA VAL A 187 17.91 41.34 10.17
C VAL A 187 19.41 41.27 9.91
N LEU A 188 20.13 42.34 10.23
CA LEU A 188 21.58 42.43 10.00
C LEU A 188 22.38 41.84 11.17
N THR A 189 23.59 41.37 10.88
CA THR A 189 24.56 40.85 11.86
C THR A 189 25.96 41.32 11.54
N ASP A 190 26.85 41.35 12.53
CA ASP A 190 28.27 41.66 12.35
C ASP A 190 29.06 40.50 11.69
N ASP A 191 28.44 39.33 11.54
CA ASP A 191 29.07 38.21 10.83
C ASP A 191 28.93 38.33 9.31
N GLU A 192 29.92 38.95 8.67
CA GLU A 192 30.03 39.15 7.21
C GLU A 192 29.87 37.87 6.36
N LYS A 193 30.07 36.67 6.94
CA LYS A 193 29.95 35.40 6.21
C LYS A 193 28.52 34.88 6.17
N THR A 194 27.64 35.39 7.03
CA THR A 194 26.28 34.90 7.18
C THR A 194 25.35 35.70 6.27
N PHE A 195 24.64 35.01 5.36
CA PHE A 195 23.67 35.62 4.44
C PHE A 195 22.41 34.76 4.32
N ASN A 196 21.61 34.73 5.38
CA ASN A 196 20.34 33.99 5.46
C ASN A 196 19.17 34.88 5.01
N ALA A 197 19.22 35.36 3.78
CA ALA A 197 18.21 36.29 3.25
C ALA A 197 17.06 35.61 2.49
N GLN A 198 17.11 34.28 2.31
CA GLN A 198 16.06 33.53 1.63
C GLN A 198 14.90 33.18 2.57
N HIS A 199 13.72 33.01 2.00
CA HIS A 199 12.53 32.53 2.72
C HIS A 199 12.78 31.14 3.32
N ASP A 200 12.46 30.98 4.61
CA ASP A 200 12.60 29.71 5.31
C ASP A 200 11.38 28.81 5.07
N CYS A 201 11.46 27.96 4.05
CA CYS A 201 10.43 26.97 3.72
C CYS A 201 10.06 26.06 4.91
N LYS A 202 10.94 25.87 5.90
CA LYS A 202 10.68 25.00 7.07
C LYS A 202 9.67 25.61 8.04
N LYS A 203 9.62 26.96 8.13
CA LYS A 203 8.69 27.70 9.00
C LYS A 203 7.42 28.16 8.28
N CYS A 204 7.38 28.02 6.96
CA CYS A 204 6.25 28.43 6.14
C CYS A 204 4.97 27.63 6.48
N GLY A 205 3.90 28.37 6.83
CA GLY A 205 2.58 27.80 7.13
C GLY A 205 1.84 27.21 5.92
N ALA A 206 2.25 27.54 4.69
CA ALA A 206 1.73 26.96 3.46
C ALA A 206 2.33 25.55 3.25
N LYS A 207 1.74 24.55 3.91
CA LYS A 207 2.20 23.15 3.86
C LYS A 207 2.16 22.54 2.46
N ASP A 208 1.20 22.98 1.64
CA ASP A 208 1.03 22.51 0.26
C ASP A 208 1.75 23.43 -0.77
N CYS A 209 2.69 24.26 -0.33
CA CYS A 209 3.45 25.14 -1.22
C CYS A 209 4.26 24.33 -2.25
N ARG A 210 3.94 24.52 -3.53
CA ARG A 210 4.56 23.80 -4.66
C ARG A 210 6.01 24.20 -4.94
N MET A 211 6.45 25.33 -4.39
CA MET A 211 7.82 25.84 -4.49
C MET A 211 8.67 25.52 -3.26
N ARG A 212 8.16 24.68 -2.34
CA ARG A 212 8.89 24.26 -1.13
C ARG A 212 10.17 23.54 -1.54
N LYS A 213 11.32 24.19 -1.31
CA LYS A 213 12.65 23.64 -1.61
C LYS A 213 13.07 22.69 -0.49
N ASP A 214 12.60 21.46 -0.53
CA ASP A 214 13.09 20.41 0.37
C ASP A 214 14.44 19.89 -0.15
N LYS A 215 15.43 19.70 0.73
CA LYS A 215 16.69 19.03 0.34
C LYS A 215 16.37 17.58 -0.04
N THR A 216 16.57 17.22 -1.30
CA THR A 216 16.51 15.82 -1.74
C THR A 216 17.85 15.13 -1.53
N ILE A 217 17.78 13.86 -1.14
CA ILE A 217 18.93 12.98 -0.88
C ILE A 217 18.82 11.79 -1.82
N MET A 218 19.93 11.39 -2.43
CA MET A 218 20.00 10.20 -3.29
C MET A 218 20.17 8.95 -2.44
N ILE A 219 19.39 7.91 -2.75
CA ILE A 219 19.42 6.62 -2.06
C ILE A 219 19.65 5.52 -3.07
N LYS A 220 20.61 4.64 -2.79
CA LYS A 220 20.85 3.45 -3.60
C LYS A 220 20.00 2.31 -3.06
N THR A 221 19.13 1.73 -3.87
CA THR A 221 18.37 0.53 -3.52
C THR A 221 18.95 -0.68 -4.23
N VAL A 222 19.09 -1.80 -3.52
CA VAL A 222 19.62 -3.07 -4.05
C VAL A 222 18.65 -4.20 -3.74
N ASN A 223 18.17 -4.90 -4.76
CA ASN A 223 17.34 -6.07 -4.58
C ASN A 223 18.22 -7.27 -4.15
N SER A 224 17.92 -7.91 -3.04
CA SER A 224 18.72 -9.02 -2.50
C SER A 224 18.63 -10.31 -3.32
N GLU A 225 17.58 -10.47 -4.12
CA GLU A 225 17.33 -11.68 -4.92
C GLU A 225 17.86 -11.52 -6.35
N SER A 226 17.56 -10.39 -7.02
CA SER A 226 18.01 -10.14 -8.39
C SER A 226 19.38 -9.48 -8.49
N GLY A 227 19.86 -8.85 -7.40
CA GLY A 227 21.06 -8.01 -7.42
C GLY A 227 20.89 -6.68 -8.16
N GLU A 228 19.66 -6.33 -8.56
CA GLU A 228 19.37 -5.09 -9.29
C GLU A 228 19.61 -3.86 -8.41
N GLU A 229 20.35 -2.89 -8.94
CA GLU A 229 20.66 -1.64 -8.27
C GLU A 229 19.94 -0.46 -8.94
N THR A 230 19.31 0.39 -8.13
CA THR A 230 18.58 1.58 -8.62
C THR A 230 18.86 2.76 -7.72
N TRP A 231 19.01 3.96 -8.29
CA TRP A 231 19.12 5.20 -7.53
C TRP A 231 17.78 5.90 -7.48
N ILE A 232 17.35 6.30 -6.30
CA ILE A 232 16.06 6.93 -6.05
C ILE A 232 16.25 8.25 -5.29
N GLU A 233 15.37 9.21 -5.54
CA GLU A 233 15.33 10.48 -4.82
C GLU A 233 14.44 10.37 -3.57
N CYS A 234 14.89 10.95 -2.46
CA CYS A 234 14.13 11.00 -1.21
C CYS A 234 14.16 12.44 -0.65
N ALA A 235 12.99 13.05 -0.49
CA ALA A 235 12.87 14.41 0.05
C ALA A 235 13.10 14.46 1.58
N GLU A 236 13.61 15.58 2.10
CA GLU A 236 13.80 15.79 3.55
C GLU A 236 12.47 15.61 4.30
N GLY A 237 12.38 14.58 5.16
CA GLY A 237 11.16 14.24 5.90
C GLY A 237 10.30 13.13 5.28
N GLN A 238 10.61 12.69 4.05
CA GLN A 238 10.03 11.51 3.42
C GLN A 238 10.67 10.24 4.01
N ASN A 239 9.89 9.18 4.21
CA ASN A 239 10.43 7.89 4.66
C ASN A 239 10.89 7.01 3.49
N LEU A 240 11.73 6.01 3.76
CA LEU A 240 12.23 5.09 2.74
C LEU A 240 11.11 4.36 1.99
N LEU A 241 10.00 4.00 2.64
CA LEU A 241 8.90 3.32 1.97
C LEU A 241 8.26 4.22 0.90
N GLU A 242 8.00 5.48 1.22
CA GLU A 242 7.43 6.46 0.29
C GLU A 242 8.37 6.73 -0.89
N ALA A 243 9.66 6.95 -0.63
CA ALA A 243 10.66 7.20 -1.66
C ALA A 243 10.82 6.00 -2.60
N MET A 244 10.93 4.78 -2.04
CA MET A 244 11.03 3.54 -2.81
C MET A 244 9.76 3.32 -3.66
N THR A 245 8.58 3.51 -3.07
CA THR A 245 7.30 3.34 -3.79
C THR A 245 7.17 4.34 -4.95
N GLY A 246 7.52 5.61 -4.73
CA GLY A 246 7.49 6.64 -5.77
C GLY A 246 8.44 6.37 -6.94
N ALA A 247 9.56 5.69 -6.67
CA ALA A 247 10.52 5.27 -7.69
C ALA A 247 10.22 3.89 -8.30
N GLY A 248 9.09 3.25 -7.94
CA GLY A 248 8.70 1.94 -8.47
C GLY A 248 9.43 0.75 -7.84
N VAL A 249 10.10 0.95 -6.70
CA VAL A 249 10.74 -0.08 -5.89
C VAL A 249 9.79 -0.49 -4.76
N TYR A 250 9.31 -1.74 -4.78
CA TYR A 250 8.25 -2.19 -3.88
C TYR A 250 8.76 -3.16 -2.81
N ILE A 251 8.30 -2.95 -1.57
CA ILE A 251 8.57 -3.80 -0.41
C ILE A 251 7.27 -4.07 0.36
N SER A 252 7.25 -5.13 1.17
CA SER A 252 6.04 -5.56 1.90
C SER A 252 5.59 -4.54 2.94
N ALA A 253 4.52 -3.77 2.67
CA ALA A 253 3.96 -2.80 3.62
C ALA A 253 2.44 -2.98 3.84
N PRO A 254 1.98 -4.09 4.46
CA PRO A 254 0.57 -4.41 4.71
C PRO A 254 -0.27 -3.29 5.30
N CYS A 255 0.31 -2.49 6.21
CA CYS A 255 -0.39 -1.40 6.89
C CYS A 255 -0.38 -0.09 6.10
N GLY A 256 0.11 -0.07 4.87
CA GLY A 256 0.22 1.14 4.04
C GLY A 256 1.12 2.21 4.65
N GLY A 257 2.18 1.82 5.35
CA GLY A 257 3.12 2.76 5.96
C GLY A 257 2.73 3.31 7.33
N LYS A 258 1.57 2.91 7.89
CA LYS A 258 1.12 3.31 9.26
C LYS A 258 2.07 2.87 10.37
N GLY A 259 2.99 1.94 10.09
CA GLY A 259 4.03 1.47 11.01
C GLY A 259 3.48 0.66 12.17
N THR A 260 2.39 -0.08 11.95
CA THR A 260 1.77 -0.96 12.96
C THR A 260 2.10 -2.43 12.75
N CYS A 261 2.49 -2.83 11.54
CA CYS A 261 2.62 -4.26 11.18
C CYS A 261 4.05 -4.83 11.21
N GLY A 262 5.10 -3.99 11.28
CA GLY A 262 6.50 -4.45 11.33
C GLY A 262 7.03 -5.20 10.09
N LYS A 263 6.31 -5.16 8.94
CA LYS A 263 6.65 -5.96 7.75
C LYS A 263 7.44 -5.21 6.66
N CYS A 264 7.55 -3.87 6.76
CA CYS A 264 8.26 -3.00 5.81
C CYS A 264 9.79 -3.08 5.97
N ARG A 265 10.35 -4.29 6.07
CA ARG A 265 11.75 -4.52 6.48
C ARG A 265 12.72 -4.23 5.34
N VAL A 266 13.77 -3.49 5.66
CA VAL A 266 14.91 -3.21 4.78
C VAL A 266 16.20 -3.26 5.59
N ARG A 267 17.33 -3.42 4.91
CA ARG A 267 18.65 -3.43 5.54
C ARG A 267 19.49 -2.29 4.98
N ILE A 268 20.04 -1.47 5.86
CA ILE A 268 20.95 -0.38 5.50
C ILE A 268 22.37 -0.94 5.55
N THR A 269 23.02 -1.07 4.39
CA THR A 269 24.40 -1.59 4.29
C THR A 269 25.44 -0.48 4.30
N GLU A 270 25.07 0.71 3.82
CA GLU A 270 25.91 1.90 3.82
C GLU A 270 25.08 3.12 4.26
N GLY A 271 25.70 4.05 4.98
CA GLY A 271 24.99 5.13 5.67
C GLY A 271 24.40 4.68 7.02
N ARG A 272 23.90 5.63 7.81
CA ARG A 272 23.36 5.34 9.15
C ARG A 272 22.05 6.06 9.39
N LEU A 273 21.01 5.27 9.71
CA LEU A 273 19.71 5.79 10.12
C LEU A 273 19.46 5.45 11.59
N ASP A 274 18.85 6.39 12.32
CA ASP A 274 18.44 6.15 13.71
C ASP A 274 17.24 5.20 13.74
N ALA A 275 17.29 4.19 14.60
CA ALA A 275 16.13 3.33 14.85
C ALA A 275 15.12 4.04 15.75
N SER A 276 13.89 4.12 15.29
CA SER A 276 12.73 4.64 16.02
C SER A 276 12.44 3.80 17.28
N PRO A 277 11.74 4.37 18.28
CA PRO A 277 11.32 3.62 19.47
C PRO A 277 10.51 2.36 19.14
N PHE A 278 9.69 2.42 18.08
CA PHE A 278 8.88 1.30 17.61
C PHE A 278 9.75 0.19 16.98
N GLU A 279 10.78 0.54 16.20
CA GLU A 279 11.72 -0.45 15.65
C GLU A 279 12.51 -1.16 16.75
N ARG A 280 12.81 -0.48 17.87
CA ARG A 280 13.48 -1.09 19.04
C ARG A 280 12.60 -2.10 19.77
N MET A 281 11.30 -2.11 19.53
CA MET A 281 10.38 -3.15 20.00
C MET A 281 10.30 -4.33 19.02
N GLN A 282 10.61 -4.11 17.74
CA GLN A 282 10.43 -5.08 16.65
C GLN A 282 11.71 -5.83 16.27
N PHE A 283 12.89 -5.22 16.43
CA PHE A 283 14.19 -5.77 16.04
C PHE A 283 15.15 -5.85 17.24
N SER A 284 16.07 -6.82 17.21
CA SER A 284 17.11 -6.92 18.25
C SER A 284 18.09 -5.78 18.13
N ARG A 285 18.82 -5.56 19.23
CA ARG A 285 20.02 -4.69 19.20
C ARG A 285 21.04 -5.13 18.15
N LEU A 286 21.15 -6.44 17.87
CA LEU A 286 22.04 -6.97 16.85
C LEU A 286 21.52 -6.66 15.44
N GLU A 287 20.25 -6.91 15.15
CA GLU A 287 19.63 -6.58 13.86
C GLU A 287 19.65 -5.08 13.57
N ILE A 288 19.35 -4.23 14.56
CA ILE A 288 19.44 -2.77 14.43
C ILE A 288 20.88 -2.33 14.17
N LYS A 289 21.85 -2.98 14.81
CA LYS A 289 23.29 -2.73 14.59
C LYS A 289 23.74 -3.22 13.20
N ASP A 290 23.14 -4.29 12.71
CA ASP A 290 23.35 -4.89 11.38
C ASP A 290 22.54 -4.17 10.27
N GLY A 291 22.01 -2.99 10.60
CA GLY A 291 21.37 -2.09 9.63
C GLY A 291 19.89 -2.34 9.38
N LEU A 292 19.23 -3.28 10.06
CA LEU A 292 17.82 -3.59 9.81
C LEU A 292 16.89 -2.44 10.26
N ARG A 293 16.01 -1.99 9.37
CA ARG A 293 15.07 -0.88 9.58
C ARG A 293 13.69 -1.22 9.02
N LEU A 294 12.68 -0.55 9.54
CA LEU A 294 11.35 -0.47 8.96
C LEU A 294 11.35 0.72 8.01
N ALA A 295 11.29 0.49 6.70
CA ALA A 295 11.31 1.53 5.67
C ALA A 295 10.25 2.62 5.91
N CYS A 296 9.08 2.23 6.43
CA CYS A 296 7.98 3.13 6.79
C CYS A 296 8.23 3.99 8.04
N ARG A 297 9.31 3.74 8.77
CA ARG A 297 9.75 4.53 9.95
C ARG A 297 11.20 5.00 9.82
N ALA A 298 11.82 4.75 8.67
CA ALA A 298 13.20 5.09 8.38
C ALA A 298 13.25 6.40 7.59
N TYR A 299 13.81 7.44 8.21
CA TYR A 299 13.92 8.77 7.63
C TYR A 299 15.41 9.06 7.37
N PRO A 300 15.88 8.92 6.12
CA PRO A 300 17.27 9.15 5.76
C PRO A 300 17.60 10.64 5.89
N LYS A 301 18.75 10.93 6.54
CA LYS A 301 19.29 12.30 6.69
C LYS A 301 20.54 12.53 5.83
N SER A 302 21.06 11.46 5.23
CA SER A 302 22.21 11.44 4.32
C SER A 302 22.03 10.29 3.33
N GLU A 303 22.86 10.27 2.29
CA GLU A 303 22.91 9.17 1.34
C GLU A 303 23.11 7.83 2.06
N CYS A 304 22.42 6.80 1.60
CA CYS A 304 22.50 5.45 2.15
C CYS A 304 22.20 4.40 1.09
N THR A 305 22.67 3.17 1.35
CA THR A 305 22.39 1.99 0.52
C THR A 305 21.42 1.07 1.25
N VAL A 306 20.29 0.80 0.60
CA VAL A 306 19.15 0.04 1.13
C VAL A 306 19.03 -1.27 0.38
N VAL A 307 19.26 -2.38 1.07
CA VAL A 307 19.01 -3.73 0.56
C VAL A 307 17.60 -4.17 0.95
N TYR A 308 16.85 -4.70 -0.02
CA TYR A 308 15.46 -5.14 0.14
C TYR A 308 15.20 -6.47 -0.59
N GLY A 309 14.26 -7.28 -0.09
CA GLY A 309 14.00 -8.65 -0.57
C GLY A 309 14.35 -9.72 0.48
N GLY A 310 13.90 -10.97 0.28
CA GLY A 310 14.21 -12.10 1.18
C GLY A 310 13.05 -12.68 2.00
N GLY A 311 11.83 -12.74 1.44
CA GLY A 311 10.65 -13.33 2.11
C GLY A 311 10.00 -14.52 1.39
N GLU A 312 10.57 -14.98 0.28
CA GLU A 312 9.86 -15.79 -0.71
C GLU A 312 9.61 -17.26 -0.32
N ASP A 313 10.37 -17.83 0.61
CA ASP A 313 10.19 -19.24 1.02
C ASP A 313 8.81 -19.55 1.65
N SER A 314 8.09 -18.49 2.08
CA SER A 314 6.78 -18.59 2.71
C SER A 314 5.59 -18.82 1.77
N PHE A 315 5.75 -18.60 0.46
CA PHE A 315 4.62 -18.64 -0.49
C PHE A 315 4.36 -20.01 -1.11
N ARG A 316 5.31 -20.95 -1.02
CA ARG A 316 5.17 -22.29 -1.60
C ARG A 316 3.97 -23.07 -1.04
N ALA A 317 3.65 -22.92 0.24
CA ALA A 317 2.53 -23.62 0.87
C ALA A 317 1.14 -23.19 0.33
N VAL A 318 1.03 -22.01 -0.28
CA VAL A 318 -0.23 -21.46 -0.82
C VAL A 318 -0.55 -22.03 -2.22
N ALA A 319 0.41 -22.70 -2.87
CA ALA A 319 0.28 -23.19 -4.24
C ALA A 319 0.10 -24.71 -4.37
N GLU A 320 -0.02 -25.44 -3.25
CA GLU A 320 -0.21 -26.90 -3.26
C GLU A 320 -1.69 -27.25 -3.48
N PHE A 321 -1.97 -28.17 -4.42
CA PHE A 321 -3.30 -28.77 -4.64
C PHE A 321 -3.25 -30.29 -4.39
N ALA A 322 -4.25 -30.82 -3.68
CA ALA A 322 -4.30 -32.23 -3.30
C ALA A 322 -4.67 -33.13 -4.49
N GLY A 323 -3.72 -33.94 -4.99
CA GLY A 323 -3.94 -34.91 -6.06
C GLY A 323 -3.01 -34.77 -7.27
N THR A 324 -2.23 -33.70 -7.33
CA THR A 324 -1.05 -33.61 -8.21
C THR A 324 0.15 -34.19 -7.49
N ASP A 325 0.86 -35.15 -8.09
CA ASP A 325 2.06 -35.76 -7.50
C ASP A 325 3.21 -34.73 -7.46
N LEU A 326 3.21 -33.90 -6.41
CA LEU A 326 4.18 -32.82 -6.15
C LEU A 326 5.53 -33.35 -5.64
N SER A 327 5.70 -34.68 -5.59
CA SER A 327 6.86 -35.33 -4.98
C SER A 327 7.83 -35.89 -6.03
N LYS A 328 8.53 -35.00 -6.76
CA LYS A 328 9.86 -35.28 -7.36
C LYS A 328 10.51 -34.01 -7.92
N SER A 329 11.66 -33.65 -7.35
CA SER A 329 12.66 -32.78 -7.99
C SER A 329 13.25 -33.46 -9.24
N PRO A 330 13.84 -32.72 -10.18
CA PRO A 330 13.97 -33.12 -11.58
C PRO A 330 15.13 -34.09 -11.78
N ASP A 331 14.86 -35.24 -12.36
CA ASP A 331 15.89 -36.05 -13.03
C ASP A 331 15.52 -36.39 -14.48
N HIS A 332 14.44 -35.77 -14.98
CA HIS A 332 14.01 -35.89 -16.37
C HIS A 332 13.81 -34.49 -16.92
N GLY A 333 14.67 -34.08 -17.86
CA GLY A 333 14.41 -32.89 -18.67
C GLY A 333 13.03 -33.02 -19.31
N THR A 334 12.35 -31.89 -19.56
CA THR A 334 10.98 -31.85 -20.09
C THR A 334 10.82 -32.49 -21.48
N GLY A 335 11.90 -33.01 -22.08
CA GLY A 335 11.88 -33.61 -23.41
C GLY A 335 11.22 -32.70 -24.44
N ASP A 336 10.54 -33.30 -25.41
CA ASP A 336 9.67 -32.64 -26.38
C ASP A 336 8.20 -32.60 -25.90
N ALA A 337 7.93 -32.74 -24.60
CA ALA A 337 6.57 -32.79 -24.07
C ALA A 337 5.87 -31.43 -24.16
N VAL A 338 4.57 -31.44 -24.43
CA VAL A 338 3.78 -30.20 -24.54
C VAL A 338 3.55 -29.62 -23.16
N LEU A 339 3.80 -28.32 -23.02
CA LEU A 339 3.71 -27.60 -21.75
C LEU A 339 2.53 -26.63 -21.77
N VAL A 340 1.92 -26.43 -20.61
CA VAL A 340 0.88 -25.42 -20.38
C VAL A 340 1.15 -24.69 -19.09
N ILE A 341 0.66 -23.45 -18.98
CA ILE A 341 0.85 -22.60 -17.81
C ILE A 341 -0.49 -22.37 -17.13
N ALA A 342 -0.63 -22.78 -15.88
CA ALA A 342 -1.78 -22.44 -15.05
C ALA A 342 -1.39 -21.32 -14.09
N ALA A 343 -2.27 -20.33 -13.91
CA ALA A 343 -2.07 -19.26 -12.95
C ALA A 343 -3.31 -19.05 -12.08
N ASP A 344 -3.08 -18.76 -10.81
CA ASP A 344 -4.06 -18.28 -9.86
C ASP A 344 -3.63 -16.89 -9.39
N ILE A 345 -4.48 -15.89 -9.63
CA ILE A 345 -4.23 -14.50 -9.23
C ILE A 345 -5.18 -14.17 -8.08
N GLY A 346 -4.67 -14.40 -6.87
CA GLY A 346 -5.29 -13.95 -5.64
C GLY A 346 -4.98 -12.49 -5.32
N THR A 347 -5.72 -11.95 -4.35
CA THR A 347 -5.50 -10.58 -3.85
C THR A 347 -4.12 -10.46 -3.19
N THR A 348 -3.69 -11.45 -2.39
CA THR A 348 -2.40 -11.42 -1.69
C THR A 348 -1.28 -12.13 -2.46
N THR A 349 -1.60 -13.21 -3.16
CA THR A 349 -0.62 -14.15 -3.74
C THR A 349 -0.97 -14.45 -5.20
N ILE A 350 0.05 -14.55 -6.05
CA ILE A 350 -0.05 -15.05 -7.42
C ILE A 350 0.72 -16.37 -7.46
N ALA A 351 0.06 -17.46 -7.85
CA ALA A 351 0.68 -18.77 -8.02
C ALA A 351 0.67 -19.16 -9.49
N ILE A 352 1.78 -19.68 -10.01
CA ILE A 352 1.95 -20.06 -11.41
C ILE A 352 2.60 -21.44 -11.47
N SER A 353 1.95 -22.36 -12.17
CA SER A 353 2.44 -23.72 -12.39
C SER A 353 2.73 -23.95 -13.87
N LEU A 354 3.90 -24.52 -14.13
CA LEU A 354 4.23 -25.14 -15.40
C LEU A 354 3.82 -26.61 -15.35
N VAL A 355 3.04 -27.06 -16.32
CA VAL A 355 2.45 -28.40 -16.33
C VAL A 355 2.72 -29.09 -17.66
N GLU A 356 3.03 -30.38 -17.59
CA GLU A 356 3.10 -31.27 -18.74
C GLU A 356 1.68 -31.72 -19.11
N LYS A 357 1.24 -31.40 -20.33
CA LYS A 357 -0.18 -31.48 -20.72
C LYS A 357 -0.72 -32.91 -20.69
N GLU A 358 -0.02 -33.84 -21.32
CA GLU A 358 -0.48 -35.22 -21.51
C GLU A 358 -0.47 -36.01 -20.20
N SER A 359 0.58 -35.85 -19.38
CA SER A 359 0.71 -36.56 -18.11
C SER A 359 -0.03 -35.88 -16.95
N ARG A 360 -0.48 -34.63 -17.16
CA ARG A 360 -1.06 -33.74 -16.14
C ARG A 360 -0.12 -33.47 -14.96
N ARG A 361 1.16 -33.73 -15.13
CA ARG A 361 2.17 -33.60 -14.09
C ARG A 361 2.60 -32.15 -13.96
N VAL A 362 2.50 -31.61 -12.75
CA VAL A 362 3.07 -30.30 -12.43
C VAL A 362 4.59 -30.43 -12.47
N VAL A 363 5.23 -29.69 -13.39
CA VAL A 363 6.69 -29.66 -13.55
C VAL A 363 7.30 -28.83 -12.43
N HIS A 364 6.75 -27.63 -12.22
CA HIS A 364 7.21 -26.70 -11.20
C HIS A 364 6.13 -25.68 -10.89
N THR A 365 6.17 -25.12 -9.68
CA THR A 365 5.25 -24.07 -9.24
C THR A 365 6.02 -22.99 -8.52
N VAL A 366 5.75 -21.75 -8.91
CA VAL A 366 6.26 -20.54 -8.26
C VAL A 366 5.09 -19.77 -7.65
N ALA A 367 5.31 -19.15 -6.51
CA ALA A 367 4.34 -18.31 -5.86
C ALA A 367 4.99 -17.00 -5.41
N MET A 368 4.28 -15.89 -5.57
CA MET A 368 4.79 -14.56 -5.26
C MET A 368 3.71 -13.66 -4.67
N ILE A 369 4.15 -12.56 -4.07
CA ILE A 369 3.25 -11.53 -3.56
C ILE A 369 2.66 -10.76 -4.74
N ASN A 370 1.34 -10.57 -4.72
CA ASN A 370 0.67 -9.62 -5.61
C ASN A 370 1.05 -8.19 -5.19
N ARG A 371 1.90 -7.51 -5.98
CA ARG A 371 2.42 -6.16 -5.65
C ARG A 371 1.37 -5.07 -5.69
N GLN A 372 0.18 -5.33 -6.24
CA GLN A 372 -0.96 -4.42 -6.13
C GLN A 372 -1.32 -4.10 -4.67
N ARG A 373 -0.83 -4.89 -3.72
CA ARG A 373 -0.88 -4.58 -2.28
C ARG A 373 -0.37 -3.19 -1.93
N ALA A 374 0.57 -2.64 -2.70
CA ALA A 374 1.06 -1.27 -2.53
C ALA A 374 -0.04 -0.20 -2.64
N TYR A 375 -1.12 -0.50 -3.38
CA TYR A 375 -2.25 0.39 -3.64
C TYR A 375 -3.47 0.08 -2.78
N GLY A 376 -3.47 -1.05 -2.07
CA GLY A 376 -4.60 -1.47 -1.25
C GLY A 376 -4.40 -2.86 -0.65
N ALA A 377 -4.70 -3.00 0.64
CA ALA A 377 -4.55 -4.25 1.38
C ALA A 377 -5.56 -5.32 0.94
N ASP A 378 -6.72 -4.91 0.42
CA ASP A 378 -7.83 -5.77 -0.02
C ASP A 378 -8.39 -5.33 -1.39
N VAL A 379 -9.41 -6.04 -1.86
CA VAL A 379 -10.08 -5.77 -3.15
C VAL A 379 -10.78 -4.40 -3.17
N ILE A 380 -11.41 -3.97 -2.06
CA ILE A 380 -12.14 -2.70 -2.00
C ILE A 380 -11.17 -1.52 -2.14
N ALA A 381 -10.07 -1.54 -1.38
CA ALA A 381 -9.05 -0.50 -1.43
C ALA A 381 -8.43 -0.39 -2.83
N ARG A 382 -8.21 -1.52 -3.51
CA ARG A 382 -7.71 -1.52 -4.89
C ARG A 382 -8.73 -1.02 -5.91
N MET A 383 -10.00 -1.36 -5.76
CA MET A 383 -11.08 -0.80 -6.59
C MET A 383 -11.15 0.71 -6.42
N GLN A 384 -11.07 1.19 -5.18
CA GLN A 384 -11.05 2.63 -4.89
C GLN A 384 -9.83 3.31 -5.54
N ALA A 385 -8.62 2.79 -5.35
CA ALA A 385 -7.42 3.34 -5.99
C ALA A 385 -7.53 3.35 -7.53
N SER A 386 -8.10 2.30 -8.12
CA SER A 386 -8.38 2.23 -9.56
C SER A 386 -9.35 3.32 -10.02
N ASN A 387 -10.40 3.58 -9.23
CA ASN A 387 -11.40 4.61 -9.50
C ASN A 387 -10.86 6.03 -9.28
N GLU A 388 -9.86 6.21 -8.42
CA GLU A 388 -9.16 7.46 -8.15
C GLU A 388 -8.00 7.75 -9.13
N GLY A 389 -7.97 7.06 -10.28
CA GLY A 389 -7.04 7.35 -11.38
C GLY A 389 -5.80 6.43 -11.44
N ARG A 390 -5.63 5.49 -10.51
CA ARG A 390 -4.47 4.56 -10.50
C ARG A 390 -4.71 3.24 -11.24
N ARG A 391 -5.73 3.17 -12.10
CA ARG A 391 -6.06 1.94 -12.85
C ARG A 391 -4.87 1.39 -13.64
N ASN A 392 -4.17 2.24 -14.39
CA ASN A 392 -3.05 1.83 -15.23
C ASN A 392 -1.84 1.34 -14.40
N GLU A 393 -1.62 1.94 -13.23
CA GLU A 393 -0.57 1.52 -12.29
C GLU A 393 -0.88 0.12 -11.73
N LEU A 394 -2.12 -0.10 -11.27
CA LEU A 394 -2.59 -1.40 -10.80
C LEU A 394 -2.51 -2.48 -11.89
N GLN A 395 -2.91 -2.16 -13.12
CA GLN A 395 -2.84 -3.08 -14.26
C GLN A 395 -1.38 -3.40 -14.62
N SER A 396 -0.52 -2.39 -14.65
CA SER A 396 0.91 -2.59 -14.93
C SER A 396 1.59 -3.43 -13.86
N SER A 397 1.20 -3.26 -12.58
CA SER A 397 1.71 -4.05 -11.47
C SER A 397 1.40 -5.54 -11.64
N ILE A 398 0.14 -5.90 -11.88
CA ILE A 398 -0.26 -7.32 -11.99
C ILE A 398 0.33 -7.97 -13.24
N ARG A 399 0.40 -7.25 -14.37
CA ARG A 399 1.05 -7.72 -15.61
C ARG A 399 2.54 -7.99 -15.41
N ARG A 400 3.22 -7.12 -14.66
CA ARG A 400 4.64 -7.27 -14.33
C ARG A 400 4.87 -8.51 -13.46
N ASP A 401 4.05 -8.70 -12.44
CA ASP A 401 4.17 -9.86 -11.55
C ASP A 401 3.90 -11.17 -12.32
N LEU A 402 2.85 -11.20 -13.15
CA LEU A 402 2.53 -12.36 -14.00
C LEU A 402 3.69 -12.70 -14.96
N LYS A 403 4.25 -11.68 -15.63
CA LYS A 403 5.43 -11.84 -16.50
C LYS A 403 6.62 -12.41 -15.74
N GLN A 404 6.95 -11.83 -14.58
CA GLN A 404 8.07 -12.29 -13.76
C GLN A 404 7.86 -13.75 -13.31
N GLY A 405 6.64 -14.15 -12.97
CA GLY A 405 6.34 -15.51 -12.59
C GLY A 405 6.43 -16.52 -13.74
N ILE A 406 5.98 -16.13 -14.93
CA ILE A 406 6.16 -16.95 -16.14
C ILE A 406 7.66 -17.10 -16.45
N ASP A 407 8.44 -16.02 -16.40
CA ASP A 407 9.88 -16.09 -16.62
C ASP A 407 10.59 -16.98 -15.59
N ARG A 408 10.23 -16.86 -14.31
CA ARG A 408 10.76 -17.68 -13.22
C ARG A 408 10.45 -19.15 -13.41
N VAL A 409 9.18 -19.52 -13.58
CA VAL A 409 8.79 -20.93 -13.68
C VAL A 409 9.46 -21.63 -14.87
N LEU A 410 9.66 -20.92 -15.99
CA LEU A 410 10.33 -21.46 -17.17
C LEU A 410 11.86 -21.54 -17.00
N SER A 411 12.47 -20.53 -16.38
CA SER A 411 13.92 -20.48 -16.17
C SER A 411 14.41 -21.49 -15.12
N GLU A 412 13.65 -21.68 -14.04
CA GLU A 412 13.98 -22.62 -12.96
C GLU A 412 13.89 -24.09 -13.41
N THR A 413 13.13 -24.38 -14.47
CA THR A 413 13.00 -25.73 -15.04
C THR A 413 13.81 -25.96 -16.31
N ALA A 414 14.51 -24.94 -16.83
CA ALA A 414 15.13 -24.95 -18.15
C ALA A 414 14.17 -25.42 -19.28
N ALA A 415 12.89 -25.07 -19.17
CA ALA A 415 11.88 -25.49 -20.14
C ALA A 415 12.01 -24.73 -21.46
N ASP A 416 11.83 -25.43 -22.57
CA ASP A 416 11.78 -24.80 -23.89
C ASP A 416 10.45 -24.05 -24.05
N ARG A 417 10.54 -22.72 -24.12
CA ARG A 417 9.39 -21.82 -24.29
C ARG A 417 8.53 -22.19 -25.50
N ARG A 418 9.13 -22.76 -26.55
CA ARG A 418 8.44 -23.17 -27.79
C ARG A 418 7.46 -24.33 -27.59
N LEU A 419 7.61 -25.08 -26.49
CA LEU A 419 6.73 -26.18 -26.12
C LEU A 419 5.50 -25.72 -25.33
N VAL A 420 5.46 -24.45 -24.90
CA VAL A 420 4.31 -23.89 -24.20
C VAL A 420 3.19 -23.62 -25.20
N GLU A 421 2.05 -24.29 -25.03
CA GLU A 421 0.91 -24.20 -25.95
C GLU A 421 -0.10 -23.13 -25.51
N LYS A 422 -0.52 -23.16 -24.25
CA LYS A 422 -1.66 -22.37 -23.74
C LYS A 422 -1.48 -22.01 -22.26
N MET A 423 -2.13 -20.93 -21.85
CA MET A 423 -2.21 -20.48 -20.47
C MET A 423 -3.67 -20.36 -20.00
N ALA A 424 -3.96 -20.71 -18.75
CA ALA A 424 -5.25 -20.46 -18.10
C ALA A 424 -5.05 -19.73 -16.77
N ILE A 425 -5.95 -18.80 -16.47
CA ILE A 425 -5.86 -17.90 -15.33
C ILE A 425 -7.17 -17.94 -14.53
N GLY A 426 -7.12 -18.47 -13.31
CA GLY A 426 -8.18 -18.33 -12.30
C GLY A 426 -7.94 -17.08 -11.46
N CYS A 427 -8.97 -16.26 -11.26
CA CYS A 427 -8.86 -15.05 -10.44
C CYS A 427 -10.23 -14.52 -10.01
N ASN A 428 -10.29 -13.83 -8.87
CA ASN A 428 -11.52 -13.14 -8.48
C ASN A 428 -11.85 -11.99 -9.44
N MET A 429 -13.11 -11.54 -9.44
CA MET A 429 -13.59 -10.59 -10.44
C MET A 429 -12.88 -9.23 -10.41
N THR A 430 -12.46 -8.77 -9.23
CA THR A 430 -11.68 -7.54 -9.12
C THR A 430 -10.31 -7.70 -9.77
N MET A 431 -9.62 -8.82 -9.52
CA MET A 431 -8.33 -9.11 -10.15
C MET A 431 -8.46 -9.26 -11.67
N THR A 432 -9.53 -9.86 -12.17
CA THR A 432 -9.85 -9.91 -13.61
C THR A 432 -9.95 -8.51 -14.21
N HIS A 433 -10.73 -7.62 -13.59
CA HIS A 433 -10.88 -6.25 -14.06
C HIS A 433 -9.54 -5.50 -14.09
N LEU A 434 -8.74 -5.63 -13.03
CA LEU A 434 -7.44 -4.98 -12.96
C LEU A 434 -6.44 -5.54 -13.99
N LEU A 435 -6.45 -6.85 -14.25
CA LEU A 435 -5.61 -7.48 -15.27
C LEU A 435 -5.98 -7.01 -16.68
N LEU A 436 -7.28 -7.03 -17.00
CA LEU A 436 -7.82 -6.68 -18.32
C LEU A 436 -7.96 -5.17 -18.53
N GLY A 437 -7.78 -4.36 -17.50
CA GLY A 437 -7.87 -2.89 -17.57
C GLY A 437 -9.31 -2.37 -17.58
N TYR A 438 -10.27 -3.19 -17.16
CA TYR A 438 -11.68 -2.81 -17.07
C TYR A 438 -11.94 -1.81 -15.92
N PRO A 439 -12.93 -0.92 -16.06
CA PRO A 439 -13.35 -0.05 -14.96
C PRO A 439 -13.82 -0.85 -13.74
N CYS A 440 -13.44 -0.41 -12.55
CA CYS A 440 -13.86 -1.00 -11.27
C CYS A 440 -15.01 -0.22 -10.60
N SER A 441 -15.53 0.83 -11.24
CA SER A 441 -16.51 1.76 -10.66
C SER A 441 -17.83 1.11 -10.28
N THR A 442 -18.22 0.06 -11.00
CA THR A 442 -19.48 -0.66 -10.81
C THR A 442 -19.38 -1.87 -9.90
N LEU A 443 -18.17 -2.32 -9.56
CA LEU A 443 -17.97 -3.52 -8.72
C LEU A 443 -18.23 -3.25 -7.23
N GLY A 444 -17.99 -2.02 -6.76
CA GLY A 444 -18.19 -1.62 -5.37
C GLY A 444 -19.51 -0.92 -5.07
N VAL A 445 -20.37 -0.73 -6.09
CA VAL A 445 -21.62 0.03 -5.98
C VAL A 445 -22.77 -0.81 -6.50
N TYR A 446 -23.87 -0.89 -5.73
CA TYR A 446 -25.08 -1.60 -6.12
C TYR A 446 -25.56 -1.11 -7.51
N PRO A 447 -25.84 -2.00 -8.48
CA PRO A 447 -26.09 -3.44 -8.33
C PRO A 447 -24.87 -4.37 -8.54
N PHE A 448 -23.64 -3.88 -8.28
CA PHE A 448 -22.39 -4.66 -8.28
C PHE A 448 -22.16 -5.40 -9.62
N THR A 449 -22.06 -4.65 -10.71
CA THR A 449 -22.06 -5.23 -12.06
C THR A 449 -20.65 -5.29 -12.66
N PRO A 450 -20.12 -6.49 -12.96
CA PRO A 450 -18.87 -6.63 -13.70
C PRO A 450 -19.01 -6.19 -15.15
N VAL A 451 -17.88 -5.89 -15.81
CA VAL A 451 -17.86 -5.56 -17.24
C VAL A 451 -18.08 -6.81 -18.08
N ASN A 452 -17.45 -7.91 -17.68
CA ASN A 452 -17.60 -9.21 -18.31
C ASN A 452 -17.42 -10.31 -17.26
N THR A 453 -18.36 -11.25 -17.21
CA THR A 453 -18.26 -12.47 -16.40
C THR A 453 -17.91 -13.71 -17.24
N GLY A 454 -18.00 -13.63 -18.57
CA GLY A 454 -17.69 -14.73 -19.47
C GLY A 454 -16.19 -14.97 -19.67
N THR A 455 -15.88 -16.10 -20.30
CA THR A 455 -14.50 -16.50 -20.62
C THR A 455 -13.86 -15.47 -21.55
N VAL A 456 -12.63 -15.06 -21.25
CA VAL A 456 -11.84 -14.16 -22.11
C VAL A 456 -10.65 -14.92 -22.65
N GLU A 457 -10.58 -15.07 -23.97
CA GLU A 457 -9.43 -15.66 -24.66
C GLU A 457 -8.75 -14.60 -25.52
N MET A 458 -7.45 -14.42 -25.29
CA MET A 458 -6.63 -13.46 -26.03
C MET A 458 -5.16 -13.90 -26.03
N SER A 459 -4.33 -13.27 -26.84
CA SER A 459 -2.91 -13.63 -26.88
C SER A 459 -2.22 -13.29 -25.56
N LEU A 460 -1.17 -14.04 -25.21
CA LEU A 460 -0.39 -13.76 -24.00
C LEU A 460 0.24 -12.35 -24.04
N GLU A 461 0.61 -11.86 -25.23
CA GLU A 461 1.09 -10.49 -25.43
C GLU A 461 0.05 -9.44 -25.00
N GLU A 462 -1.22 -9.64 -25.34
CA GLU A 462 -2.30 -8.70 -24.95
C GLU A 462 -2.61 -8.78 -23.45
N ILE A 463 -2.57 -9.98 -22.84
CA ILE A 463 -2.72 -10.12 -21.38
C ILE A 463 -1.60 -9.37 -20.66
N LEU A 464 -0.35 -9.56 -21.08
CA LEU A 464 0.83 -8.98 -20.41
C LEU A 464 1.11 -7.52 -20.83
N GLY A 465 0.51 -7.04 -21.92
CA GLY A 465 0.82 -5.75 -22.52
C GLY A 465 2.23 -5.64 -23.11
N THR A 466 2.94 -6.77 -23.26
CA THR A 466 4.32 -6.82 -23.76
C THR A 466 4.64 -8.20 -24.32
N ARG A 467 5.57 -8.25 -25.28
CA ARG A 467 6.03 -9.51 -25.87
C ARG A 467 6.92 -10.28 -24.91
N MET A 468 6.75 -11.59 -24.90
CA MET A 468 7.68 -12.53 -24.28
C MET A 468 8.33 -13.40 -25.37
N PRO A 469 9.65 -13.28 -25.57
CA PRO A 469 10.35 -14.09 -26.56
C PRO A 469 10.13 -15.58 -26.35
N GLY A 470 9.75 -16.28 -27.40
CA GLY A 470 9.47 -17.72 -27.40
C GLY A 470 8.06 -18.12 -26.97
N LEU A 471 7.18 -17.16 -26.62
CA LEU A 471 5.78 -17.39 -26.23
C LEU A 471 4.79 -16.60 -27.11
N GLU A 472 5.22 -16.13 -28.28
CA GLU A 472 4.45 -15.20 -29.13
C GLU A 472 3.15 -15.80 -29.68
N LYS A 473 3.05 -17.14 -29.71
CA LYS A 473 1.87 -17.87 -30.21
C LYS A 473 0.96 -18.37 -29.09
N VAL A 474 1.32 -18.15 -27.83
CA VAL A 474 0.57 -18.66 -26.68
C VAL A 474 -0.71 -17.85 -26.51
N MET A 475 -1.84 -18.56 -26.45
CA MET A 475 -3.12 -17.98 -26.05
C MET A 475 -3.29 -18.12 -24.54
N ALA A 476 -3.87 -17.10 -23.92
CA ALA A 476 -4.20 -17.06 -22.52
C ALA A 476 -5.72 -16.96 -22.35
N VAL A 477 -6.27 -17.80 -21.47
CA VAL A 477 -7.68 -17.84 -21.11
C VAL A 477 -7.84 -17.35 -19.68
N VAL A 478 -8.60 -16.28 -19.49
CA VAL A 478 -9.07 -15.89 -18.17
C VAL A 478 -10.42 -16.57 -17.93
N LEU A 479 -10.48 -17.38 -16.88
CA LEU A 479 -11.65 -18.19 -16.56
C LEU A 479 -12.85 -17.30 -16.18
N PRO A 480 -14.07 -17.72 -16.52
CA PRO A 480 -15.28 -16.94 -16.30
C PRO A 480 -15.64 -16.85 -14.81
N GLY A 481 -16.23 -15.73 -14.40
CA GLY A 481 -16.85 -15.57 -13.09
C GLY A 481 -18.37 -15.78 -13.14
N ILE A 482 -19.00 -15.79 -11.97
CA ILE A 482 -20.46 -15.90 -11.82
C ILE A 482 -21.07 -14.52 -11.49
N SER A 483 -20.42 -13.75 -10.63
CA SER A 483 -20.87 -12.43 -10.18
C SER A 483 -19.71 -11.48 -9.89
N ALA A 484 -20.00 -10.29 -9.36
CA ALA A 484 -18.95 -9.38 -8.87
C ALA A 484 -18.16 -9.92 -7.68
N PHE A 485 -18.75 -10.82 -6.89
CA PHE A 485 -18.13 -11.36 -5.68
C PHE A 485 -17.66 -12.81 -5.84
N VAL A 486 -18.06 -13.49 -6.92
CA VAL A 486 -17.65 -14.86 -7.22
C VAL A 486 -17.01 -14.90 -8.60
N GLY A 487 -15.68 -14.97 -8.63
CA GLY A 487 -14.88 -14.91 -9.85
C GLY A 487 -14.52 -16.27 -10.44
N GLY A 488 -13.56 -16.24 -11.37
CA GLY A 488 -13.08 -17.43 -12.08
C GLY A 488 -12.19 -18.34 -11.26
N ASP A 489 -11.66 -17.85 -10.13
CA ASP A 489 -11.02 -18.67 -9.10
C ASP A 489 -11.98 -19.71 -8.50
N ILE A 490 -13.23 -19.31 -8.23
CA ILE A 490 -14.26 -20.22 -7.70
C ILE A 490 -14.79 -21.16 -8.78
N VAL A 491 -15.01 -20.67 -9.99
CA VAL A 491 -15.39 -21.54 -11.13
C VAL A 491 -14.30 -22.58 -11.41
N ALA A 492 -13.03 -22.18 -11.37
CA ALA A 492 -11.91 -23.10 -11.44
C ALA A 492 -11.94 -24.11 -10.27
N GLY A 493 -12.20 -23.66 -9.04
CA GLY A 493 -12.33 -24.55 -7.89
C GLY A 493 -13.46 -25.58 -8.01
N LEU A 494 -14.62 -25.17 -8.53
CA LEU A 494 -15.75 -26.06 -8.83
C LEU A 494 -15.39 -27.11 -9.88
N LEU A 495 -14.68 -26.70 -10.94
CA LEU A 495 -14.14 -27.61 -11.96
C LEU A 495 -13.14 -28.59 -11.35
N ALA A 496 -12.21 -28.12 -10.51
CA ALA A 496 -11.22 -28.96 -9.84
C ALA A 496 -11.86 -30.02 -8.93
N CYS A 497 -12.97 -29.67 -8.28
CA CYS A 497 -13.69 -30.54 -7.36
C CYS A 497 -14.76 -31.41 -8.03
N GLY A 498 -14.94 -31.30 -9.35
CA GLY A 498 -15.82 -32.14 -10.14
C GLY A 498 -17.31 -31.85 -10.02
N PHE A 499 -17.68 -30.59 -9.73
CA PHE A 499 -19.09 -30.20 -9.60
C PHE A 499 -19.87 -30.35 -10.91
N ALA A 500 -19.19 -30.35 -12.07
CA ALA A 500 -19.80 -30.57 -13.37
C ALA A 500 -20.23 -32.03 -13.63
N GLU A 501 -19.64 -33.00 -12.90
CA GLU A 501 -19.89 -34.44 -13.11
C GLU A 501 -20.60 -35.10 -11.93
N ASN A 502 -20.40 -34.57 -10.72
CA ASN A 502 -20.90 -35.19 -9.50
C ASN A 502 -22.42 -35.00 -9.36
N GLN A 503 -23.11 -36.08 -8.99
CA GLN A 503 -24.55 -36.10 -8.69
C GLN A 503 -24.80 -35.95 -7.18
N GLU A 504 -23.83 -36.35 -6.35
CA GLU A 504 -23.85 -36.11 -4.91
C GLU A 504 -23.58 -34.63 -4.63
N THR A 505 -24.25 -34.07 -3.61
CA THR A 505 -24.07 -32.66 -3.25
C THR A 505 -22.73 -32.44 -2.57
N GLY A 506 -21.90 -31.59 -3.17
CA GLY A 506 -20.65 -31.10 -2.60
C GLY A 506 -20.84 -29.73 -1.95
N LEU A 507 -19.96 -29.42 -1.00
CA LEU A 507 -19.80 -28.07 -0.43
C LEU A 507 -18.34 -27.64 -0.60
N LEU A 508 -18.06 -26.65 -1.42
CA LEU A 508 -16.76 -26.01 -1.54
C LEU A 508 -16.72 -24.79 -0.60
N ILE A 509 -15.65 -24.67 0.18
CA ILE A 509 -15.37 -23.50 1.02
C ILE A 509 -13.93 -23.09 0.71
N ASP A 510 -13.75 -21.93 0.08
CA ASP A 510 -12.44 -21.33 -0.14
C ASP A 510 -12.16 -20.32 0.98
N LEU A 511 -11.14 -20.61 1.79
CA LEU A 511 -10.71 -19.74 2.88
C LEU A 511 -9.54 -18.89 2.42
N GLY A 512 -9.85 -17.70 1.91
CA GLY A 512 -8.89 -16.64 1.59
C GLY A 512 -9.18 -15.35 2.36
N THR A 513 -8.90 -14.21 1.73
CA THR A 513 -9.20 -12.89 2.28
C THR A 513 -10.70 -12.69 2.43
N ASN A 514 -11.45 -13.32 1.52
CA ASN A 514 -12.89 -13.50 1.60
C ASN A 514 -13.18 -14.99 1.89
N GLY A 515 -14.40 -15.25 2.32
CA GLY A 515 -14.94 -16.60 2.44
C GLY A 515 -15.85 -16.92 1.28
N GLU A 516 -15.30 -17.30 0.14
CA GLU A 516 -16.09 -17.83 -0.97
C GLU A 516 -16.54 -19.26 -0.70
N MET A 517 -17.74 -19.59 -1.15
CA MET A 517 -18.34 -20.89 -0.88
C MET A 517 -19.37 -21.25 -1.93
N ALA A 518 -19.53 -22.55 -2.15
CA ALA A 518 -20.50 -23.07 -3.09
C ALA A 518 -21.08 -24.40 -2.59
N ILE A 519 -22.38 -24.59 -2.75
CA ILE A 519 -23.05 -25.86 -2.44
C ILE A 519 -23.83 -26.35 -3.66
N GLY A 520 -23.75 -27.62 -3.97
CA GLY A 520 -24.54 -28.18 -5.06
C GLY A 520 -23.92 -29.38 -5.74
N ASN A 521 -24.45 -29.69 -6.92
CA ASN A 521 -24.02 -30.77 -7.78
C ASN A 521 -24.15 -30.33 -9.26
N SER A 522 -24.06 -31.28 -10.19
CA SER A 522 -24.13 -31.00 -11.63
C SER A 522 -25.48 -30.43 -12.12
N ASP A 523 -26.56 -30.52 -11.33
CA ASP A 523 -27.88 -30.00 -11.70
C ASP A 523 -28.12 -28.57 -11.20
N ARG A 524 -27.62 -28.23 -10.01
CA ARG A 524 -27.80 -26.92 -9.38
C ARG A 524 -26.65 -26.62 -8.43
N ILE A 525 -26.14 -25.39 -8.48
CA ILE A 525 -25.08 -24.88 -7.62
C ILE A 525 -25.52 -23.52 -7.07
N LEU A 526 -25.41 -23.33 -5.76
CA LEU A 526 -25.52 -22.01 -5.13
C LEU A 526 -24.13 -21.55 -4.72
N VAL A 527 -23.76 -20.34 -5.11
CA VAL A 527 -22.47 -19.72 -4.77
C VAL A 527 -22.67 -18.46 -3.94
N SER A 528 -21.69 -18.13 -3.12
CA SER A 528 -21.70 -16.92 -2.32
C SER A 528 -20.29 -16.52 -1.87
N SER A 529 -20.14 -15.29 -1.41
CA SER A 529 -18.95 -14.78 -0.73
C SER A 529 -19.32 -14.08 0.57
N ALA A 530 -18.61 -14.40 1.65
CA ALA A 530 -18.75 -13.78 2.96
C ALA A 530 -17.52 -12.93 3.28
N ALA A 531 -17.73 -11.71 3.79
CA ALA A 531 -16.65 -10.85 4.27
C ALA A 531 -16.12 -11.35 5.62
N ALA A 532 -15.24 -12.35 5.60
CA ALA A 532 -14.61 -12.90 6.81
C ALA A 532 -13.44 -12.03 7.32
N GLY A 533 -12.80 -11.26 6.44
CA GLY A 533 -11.61 -10.48 6.77
C GLY A 533 -10.35 -11.35 6.87
N PRO A 534 -9.17 -10.73 7.01
CA PRO A 534 -7.88 -11.41 6.79
C PRO A 534 -7.37 -12.18 8.01
N ALA A 535 -8.21 -12.45 9.02
CA ALA A 535 -7.78 -13.10 10.27
C ALA A 535 -7.14 -14.48 10.02
N PHE A 536 -7.70 -15.26 9.09
CA PHE A 536 -7.17 -16.57 8.68
C PHE A 536 -5.85 -16.49 7.88
N GLU A 537 -5.44 -15.30 7.46
CA GLU A 537 -4.13 -15.05 6.82
C GLU A 537 -3.12 -14.42 7.81
N GLY A 538 -3.50 -14.30 9.10
CA GLY A 538 -2.72 -13.55 10.09
C GLY A 538 -2.76 -12.04 9.89
N GLY A 539 -3.75 -11.52 9.14
CA GLY A 539 -4.08 -10.10 9.06
C GLY A 539 -4.95 -9.65 10.24
N ASN A 540 -4.83 -8.39 10.65
CA ASN A 540 -5.47 -7.80 11.85
C ASN A 540 -5.15 -8.45 13.21
N ILE A 541 -4.42 -9.56 13.22
CA ILE A 541 -3.88 -10.21 14.41
C ILE A 541 -2.59 -9.49 14.86
N SER A 542 -2.48 -9.20 16.16
CA SER A 542 -1.45 -8.36 16.78
C SER A 542 -0.03 -8.86 16.53
N CYS A 543 0.19 -10.17 16.73
CA CYS A 543 1.43 -10.86 16.36
C CYS A 543 1.28 -11.68 15.06
N GLY A 544 0.33 -11.30 14.19
CA GLY A 544 -0.04 -12.02 12.97
C GLY A 544 0.97 -11.93 11.83
N VAL A 545 1.37 -13.08 11.32
CA VAL A 545 2.26 -13.22 10.14
C VAL A 545 1.61 -14.16 9.11
N GLY A 546 2.07 -14.10 7.86
CA GLY A 546 1.67 -15.11 6.88
C GLY A 546 2.28 -16.47 7.23
N SER A 547 2.01 -17.49 6.41
CA SER A 547 2.61 -18.83 6.56
C SER A 547 4.10 -18.86 6.21
N VAL A 548 4.91 -18.17 7.01
CA VAL A 548 6.37 -18.02 6.86
C VAL A 548 7.12 -18.95 7.80
N ASP A 549 8.35 -19.27 7.44
CA ASP A 549 9.29 -19.92 8.34
C ASP A 549 9.39 -19.22 9.70
N GLY A 550 9.28 -19.98 10.78
CA GLY A 550 9.20 -19.47 12.15
C GLY A 550 7.80 -19.01 12.58
N ALA A 551 6.78 -18.99 11.71
CA ALA A 551 5.42 -18.70 12.16
C ALA A 551 4.89 -19.86 13.01
N VAL A 552 4.30 -19.55 14.17
CA VAL A 552 3.59 -20.51 15.01
C VAL A 552 2.38 -21.02 14.25
N CYS A 553 2.35 -22.32 13.98
CA CYS A 553 1.35 -22.98 13.14
C CYS A 553 0.55 -24.06 13.85
N SER A 554 0.96 -24.45 15.06
CA SER A 554 0.30 -25.43 15.93
C SER A 554 0.50 -25.02 17.39
N ALA A 555 -0.51 -25.29 18.23
CA ALA A 555 -0.49 -25.00 19.65
C ALA A 555 -1.29 -26.06 20.41
N GLU A 556 -0.84 -26.47 21.60
CA GLU A 556 -1.54 -27.40 22.48
C GLU A 556 -1.36 -26.95 23.93
N ILE A 557 -2.46 -26.75 24.66
CA ILE A 557 -2.41 -26.40 26.07
C ILE A 557 -2.73 -27.67 26.87
N ARG A 558 -1.76 -28.13 27.66
CA ARG A 558 -1.91 -29.29 28.54
C ARG A 558 -1.97 -28.86 29.99
N ARG A 559 -2.74 -29.60 30.80
CA ARG A 559 -2.60 -29.56 32.26
C ARG A 559 -1.25 -30.20 32.62
N GLY A 560 -0.36 -29.40 33.19
CA GLY A 560 1.05 -29.71 33.38
C GLY A 560 1.32 -30.89 34.31
N THR A 561 2.24 -31.75 33.89
CA THR A 561 2.95 -32.74 34.73
C THR A 561 4.40 -32.32 35.01
N GLY A 562 4.85 -31.15 34.51
CA GLY A 562 6.17 -30.57 34.79
C GLY A 562 7.30 -30.97 33.82
N THR A 563 7.01 -31.31 32.56
CA THR A 563 8.03 -31.87 31.63
C THR A 563 8.02 -31.35 30.19
N GLY A 564 7.24 -30.31 29.84
CA GLY A 564 7.20 -29.74 28.48
C GLY A 564 8.36 -28.82 28.09
N ASN A 565 8.55 -28.62 26.78
CA ASN A 565 9.68 -27.88 26.18
C ASN A 565 9.55 -26.34 26.27
N ALA A 566 8.46 -25.83 26.82
CA ALA A 566 8.29 -24.44 27.21
C ALA A 566 7.58 -24.40 28.57
N SER A 567 8.33 -24.21 29.64
CA SER A 567 7.78 -23.89 30.96
C SER A 567 7.33 -22.43 30.99
N ILE A 568 6.33 -22.08 30.19
CA ILE A 568 5.58 -20.83 30.32
C ILE A 568 4.19 -21.20 30.86
N GLY A 569 4.18 -21.64 32.11
CA GLY A 569 2.99 -21.78 32.93
C GLY A 569 3.31 -21.16 34.27
N GLU A 570 2.91 -19.91 34.49
CA GLU A 570 2.94 -19.35 35.83
C GLU A 570 2.04 -20.19 36.74
N ARG A 571 2.51 -20.42 37.97
CA ARG A 571 1.69 -20.99 39.03
C ARG A 571 0.48 -20.07 39.22
N LEU A 572 -0.72 -20.60 39.04
CA LEU A 572 -1.93 -19.98 39.60
C LEU A 572 -1.84 -20.07 41.14
N GLN A 573 -1.14 -19.12 41.77
CA GLN A 573 -1.25 -18.91 43.21
C GLN A 573 -2.39 -17.93 43.42
N ASP A 574 -3.46 -18.41 44.08
CA ASP A 574 -4.31 -17.68 45.05
C ASP A 574 -5.68 -18.34 45.30
N GLU A 575 -5.81 -19.65 45.05
CA GLU A 575 -6.87 -20.48 45.64
C GLU A 575 -6.24 -21.40 46.70
N PRO A 576 -6.76 -21.47 47.95
CA PRO A 576 -6.32 -22.45 48.95
C PRO A 576 -6.80 -23.85 48.52
N GLY A 577 -6.08 -24.44 47.57
CA GLY A 577 -6.48 -25.68 46.91
C GLY A 577 -5.65 -26.05 45.68
N GLY A 578 -4.37 -25.66 45.60
CA GLY A 578 -3.43 -26.12 44.56
C GLY A 578 -3.83 -25.73 43.13
N GLY A 579 -3.45 -24.53 42.69
CA GLY A 579 -3.76 -24.05 41.34
C GLY A 579 -3.25 -24.98 40.23
N GLU A 580 -4.11 -25.19 39.24
CA GLU A 580 -3.82 -26.02 38.07
C GLU A 580 -2.71 -25.35 37.21
N GLN A 581 -1.63 -26.08 36.91
CA GLN A 581 -0.58 -25.60 36.03
C GLN A 581 -0.94 -25.93 34.58
N TYR A 582 -0.84 -24.97 33.67
CA TYR A 582 -1.04 -25.18 32.23
C TYR A 582 0.28 -24.99 31.49
N GLU A 583 0.63 -25.93 30.61
CA GLU A 583 1.83 -25.89 29.75
C GLU A 583 1.37 -25.73 28.30
N LEU A 584 1.80 -24.64 27.64
CA LEU A 584 1.60 -24.44 26.20
C LEU A 584 2.77 -25.05 25.44
N ASN A 585 2.48 -26.00 24.56
CA ASN A 585 3.39 -26.46 23.51
C ASN A 585 2.99 -25.82 22.19
N TYR A 586 3.99 -25.46 21.37
CA TYR A 586 3.74 -24.92 20.03
C TYR A 586 4.76 -25.47 19.02
N GLU A 587 4.38 -25.44 17.75
CA GLU A 587 5.29 -25.72 16.64
C GLU A 587 5.34 -24.54 15.67
N THR A 588 6.49 -24.35 15.04
CA THR A 588 6.70 -23.33 14.00
C THR A 588 6.98 -23.96 12.65
N ILE A 589 6.58 -23.26 11.58
CA ILE A 589 6.91 -23.65 10.21
C ILE A 589 8.44 -23.70 10.06
N GLY A 590 8.94 -24.77 9.45
CA GLY A 590 10.39 -24.98 9.28
C GLY A 590 11.15 -25.24 10.59
N ARG A 591 10.47 -25.34 11.74
CA ARG A 591 11.07 -25.49 13.08
C ARG A 591 12.11 -24.41 13.40
N LYS A 592 11.90 -23.20 12.87
CA LYS A 592 12.76 -22.03 13.12
C LYS A 592 12.28 -21.26 14.36
N PRO A 593 13.10 -20.36 14.94
CA PRO A 593 12.69 -19.51 16.04
C PRO A 593 11.38 -18.76 15.72
N PRO A 594 10.48 -18.60 16.70
CA PRO A 594 9.16 -18.06 16.45
C PRO A 594 9.23 -16.57 16.05
N VAL A 595 8.50 -16.17 15.01
CA VAL A 595 8.48 -14.79 14.50
C VAL A 595 7.08 -14.15 14.51
N GLY A 596 6.06 -14.93 14.86
CA GLY A 596 4.67 -14.51 14.93
C GLY A 596 3.73 -15.71 14.83
N ILE A 597 2.43 -15.44 14.64
CA ILE A 597 1.37 -16.44 14.57
C ILE A 597 0.79 -16.44 13.14
N CYS A 598 0.78 -17.58 12.45
CA CYS A 598 0.07 -17.68 11.17
C CYS A 598 -1.40 -18.04 11.36
N GLY A 599 -2.18 -18.01 10.27
CA GLY A 599 -3.60 -18.39 10.31
C GLY A 599 -3.91 -19.69 11.03
N THR A 600 -3.07 -20.73 10.86
CA THR A 600 -3.34 -22.04 11.51
C THR A 600 -3.07 -21.94 12.99
N GLY A 601 -2.00 -21.22 13.35
CA GLY A 601 -1.70 -20.86 14.73
C GLY A 601 -2.86 -20.13 15.40
N VAL A 602 -3.53 -19.20 14.71
CA VAL A 602 -4.69 -18.46 15.26
C VAL A 602 -5.84 -19.40 15.65
N ILE A 603 -6.23 -20.33 14.75
CA ILE A 603 -7.27 -21.32 15.04
C ILE A 603 -6.84 -22.26 16.16
N GLU A 604 -5.61 -22.77 16.08
CA GLU A 604 -5.03 -23.70 17.05
C GLU A 604 -5.03 -23.09 18.44
N ILE A 605 -4.50 -21.87 18.59
CA ILE A 605 -4.42 -21.16 19.87
C ILE A 605 -5.83 -20.87 20.42
N ALA A 606 -6.72 -20.31 19.61
CA ALA A 606 -8.07 -20.00 20.06
C ALA A 606 -8.81 -21.26 20.54
N SER A 607 -8.70 -22.35 19.79
CA SER A 607 -9.28 -23.65 20.16
C SER A 607 -8.79 -24.13 21.52
N GLU A 608 -7.49 -24.00 21.80
CA GLU A 608 -6.91 -24.40 23.08
C GLU A 608 -7.29 -23.46 24.24
N LEU A 609 -7.37 -22.16 24.01
CA LEU A 609 -7.78 -21.18 25.02
C LEU A 609 -9.24 -21.41 25.45
N ILE A 610 -10.14 -21.66 24.49
CA ILE A 610 -11.55 -22.00 24.76
C ILE A 610 -11.64 -23.35 25.49
N SER A 611 -10.92 -24.37 25.02
CA SER A 611 -10.94 -25.72 25.62
C SER A 611 -10.43 -25.73 27.06
N SER A 612 -9.46 -24.86 27.36
CA SER A 612 -8.85 -24.72 28.68
C SER A 612 -9.62 -23.77 29.60
N LYS A 613 -10.73 -23.17 29.13
CA LYS A 613 -11.51 -22.14 29.83
C LYS A 613 -10.70 -20.91 30.22
N ILE A 614 -9.60 -20.64 29.50
CA ILE A 614 -8.86 -19.38 29.60
C ILE A 614 -9.64 -18.26 28.87
N ALA A 615 -10.42 -18.66 27.87
CA ALA A 615 -11.48 -17.86 27.31
C ALA A 615 -12.81 -18.61 27.43
N ASP A 616 -13.90 -17.89 27.68
CA ASP A 616 -15.25 -18.43 27.72
C ASP A 616 -15.86 -18.56 26.30
N GLU A 617 -17.05 -19.14 26.21
CA GLU A 617 -17.80 -19.31 24.96
C GLU A 617 -18.15 -17.98 24.29
N THR A 618 -18.17 -16.87 25.02
CA THR A 618 -18.38 -15.53 24.45
C THR A 618 -17.12 -14.98 23.80
N GLY A 619 -15.98 -15.67 23.97
CA GLY A 619 -14.67 -15.21 23.55
C GLY A 619 -14.06 -14.19 24.49
N LEU A 620 -14.55 -14.06 25.73
CA LEU A 620 -13.93 -13.21 26.75
C LEU A 620 -12.83 -14.01 27.45
N MET A 621 -11.61 -13.46 27.44
CA MET A 621 -10.46 -14.03 28.14
C MET A 621 -10.52 -13.70 29.63
N ASP A 622 -9.89 -14.53 30.47
CA ASP A 622 -9.70 -14.24 31.90
C ASP A 622 -9.11 -12.84 32.12
N GLU A 623 -9.52 -12.17 33.21
CA GLU A 623 -9.13 -10.78 33.52
C GLU A 623 -7.62 -10.52 33.41
N LYS A 624 -6.79 -11.48 33.86
CA LYS A 624 -5.33 -11.40 33.80
C LYS A 624 -4.73 -11.35 32.38
N TYR A 625 -5.50 -11.70 31.35
CA TYR A 625 -5.03 -11.70 29.95
C TYR A 625 -5.75 -10.64 29.09
N LEU A 626 -6.64 -9.84 29.66
CA LEU A 626 -7.40 -8.83 28.91
C LEU A 626 -6.49 -7.74 28.33
N ASP A 627 -5.54 -7.27 29.13
CA ASP A 627 -4.65 -6.16 28.75
C ASP A 627 -3.39 -6.65 28.01
N ASP A 628 -2.71 -7.67 28.55
CA ASP A 628 -1.40 -8.12 28.05
C ASP A 628 -1.48 -9.30 27.06
N GLY A 629 -2.63 -9.96 26.96
CA GLY A 629 -2.83 -11.16 26.16
C GLY A 629 -2.19 -12.42 26.74
N TYR A 630 -2.44 -13.56 26.10
CA TYR A 630 -1.84 -14.84 26.47
C TYR A 630 -0.50 -15.03 25.75
N LYS A 631 0.59 -15.21 26.50
CA LYS A 631 1.93 -15.40 25.93
C LYS A 631 2.04 -16.77 25.25
N ILE A 632 2.44 -16.75 23.97
CA ILE A 632 2.61 -17.95 23.14
C ILE A 632 4.07 -18.39 23.10
N ALA A 633 4.97 -17.45 22.81
CA ALA A 633 6.38 -17.74 22.66
C ALA A 633 7.24 -16.49 22.90
N ASP A 634 8.56 -16.69 23.00
CA ASP A 634 9.53 -15.61 22.94
C ASP A 634 10.12 -15.56 21.52
N GLY A 635 9.96 -14.43 20.84
CA GLY A 635 10.58 -14.19 19.55
C GLY A 635 12.11 -14.17 19.63
N ALA A 636 12.77 -14.15 18.48
CA ALA A 636 14.25 -14.20 18.37
C ALA A 636 15.02 -13.20 19.26
N ASN A 637 14.36 -12.11 19.67
CA ASN A 637 14.95 -10.99 20.42
C ASN A 637 14.49 -10.92 21.87
N GLY A 638 13.74 -11.93 22.34
CA GLY A 638 13.06 -11.91 23.64
C GLY A 638 11.78 -11.08 23.66
N THR A 639 11.34 -10.54 22.51
CA THR A 639 10.03 -9.89 22.39
C THR A 639 8.93 -10.97 22.53
N PRO A 640 7.97 -10.80 23.44
CA PRO A 640 6.91 -11.80 23.62
C PRO A 640 5.98 -11.79 22.41
N ILE A 641 5.70 -12.98 21.89
CA ILE A 641 4.63 -13.23 20.92
C ILE A 641 3.39 -13.57 21.75
N VAL A 642 2.38 -12.70 21.70
CA VAL A 642 1.16 -12.81 22.51
C VAL A 642 -0.05 -12.97 21.60
N PHE A 643 -1.09 -13.61 22.12
CA PHE A 643 -2.42 -13.69 21.52
C PHE A 643 -3.40 -12.93 22.40
N THR A 644 -3.93 -11.82 21.88
CA THR A 644 -4.69 -10.84 22.67
C THR A 644 -6.20 -11.08 22.61
N GLN A 645 -6.93 -10.44 23.52
CA GLN A 645 -8.40 -10.40 23.47
C GLN A 645 -8.92 -9.87 22.13
N LYS A 646 -8.26 -8.86 21.56
CA LYS A 646 -8.60 -8.32 20.23
C LYS A 646 -8.44 -9.39 19.15
N ASP A 647 -7.34 -10.14 19.18
CA ASP A 647 -7.06 -11.19 18.19
C ASP A 647 -8.13 -12.29 18.22
N LEU A 648 -8.59 -12.67 19.43
CA LEU A 648 -9.68 -13.62 19.60
C LEU A 648 -11.00 -13.07 19.01
N ARG A 649 -11.28 -11.76 19.18
CA ARG A 649 -12.46 -11.11 18.57
C ARG A 649 -12.38 -11.04 17.05
N GLU A 650 -11.21 -10.76 16.47
CA GLU A 650 -11.03 -10.77 15.01
C GLU A 650 -11.31 -12.16 14.43
N LEU A 651 -10.81 -13.22 15.07
CA LEU A 651 -11.14 -14.60 14.69
C LEU A 651 -12.64 -14.88 14.84
N GLN A 652 -13.25 -14.41 15.93
CA GLN A 652 -14.67 -14.60 16.20
C GLN A 652 -15.55 -14.01 15.09
N LEU A 653 -15.26 -12.78 14.64
CA LEU A 653 -15.97 -12.16 13.52
C LEU A 653 -15.80 -12.96 12.23
N ALA A 654 -14.57 -13.39 11.94
CA ALA A 654 -14.24 -14.13 10.73
C ALA A 654 -14.92 -15.50 10.67
N LYS A 655 -14.83 -16.28 11.76
CA LYS A 655 -15.41 -17.63 11.82
C LYS A 655 -16.94 -17.60 11.77
N SER A 656 -17.56 -16.58 12.35
CA SER A 656 -19.02 -16.39 12.29
C SER A 656 -19.50 -16.08 10.88
N ALA A 657 -18.75 -15.27 10.12
CA ALA A 657 -19.08 -14.97 8.73
C ALA A 657 -19.06 -16.22 7.85
N ILE A 658 -18.02 -17.04 7.96
CA ILE A 658 -17.91 -18.32 7.24
C ILE A 658 -19.04 -19.25 7.64
N ARG A 659 -19.24 -19.46 8.94
CA ARG A 659 -20.22 -20.40 9.45
C ARG A 659 -21.64 -20.02 9.05
N ALA A 660 -22.01 -18.75 9.21
CA ALA A 660 -23.32 -18.24 8.81
C ALA A 660 -23.54 -18.33 7.30
N GLY A 661 -22.51 -18.05 6.49
CA GLY A 661 -22.58 -18.20 5.03
C GLY A 661 -22.86 -19.64 4.62
N VAL A 662 -22.11 -20.59 5.19
CA VAL A 662 -22.26 -22.03 4.91
C VAL A 662 -23.67 -22.49 5.25
N GLU A 663 -24.17 -22.16 6.44
CA GLU A 663 -25.51 -22.57 6.85
C GLU A 663 -26.62 -21.88 6.06
N THR A 664 -26.44 -20.61 5.68
CA THR A 664 -27.38 -19.92 4.80
C THR A 664 -27.48 -20.63 3.46
N LEU A 665 -26.35 -21.04 2.87
CA LEU A 665 -26.36 -21.80 1.63
C LEU A 665 -27.04 -23.16 1.78
N ILE A 666 -26.78 -23.91 2.86
CA ILE A 666 -27.44 -25.19 3.14
C ILE A 666 -28.96 -25.00 3.22
N LEU A 667 -29.42 -23.99 3.95
CA LEU A 667 -30.84 -23.67 4.10
C LEU A 667 -31.49 -23.26 2.76
N LYS A 668 -30.83 -22.42 1.96
CA LYS A 668 -31.35 -21.96 0.65
C LYS A 668 -31.30 -23.06 -0.41
N TYR A 669 -30.34 -23.99 -0.30
CA TYR A 669 -30.31 -25.17 -1.15
C TYR A 669 -31.45 -26.15 -0.80
N GLY A 670 -31.88 -26.16 0.47
CA GLY A 670 -33.04 -26.93 0.95
C GLY A 670 -32.68 -28.34 1.42
N ILE A 671 -31.47 -28.53 1.95
CA ILE A 671 -30.98 -29.84 2.40
C ILE A 671 -30.49 -29.79 3.86
N SER A 672 -30.22 -30.97 4.43
CA SER A 672 -29.60 -31.11 5.74
C SER A 672 -28.10 -31.38 5.63
N TYR A 673 -27.35 -31.26 6.74
CA TYR A 673 -25.94 -31.67 6.78
C TYR A 673 -25.72 -33.15 6.41
N GLY A 674 -26.74 -34.00 6.59
CA GLY A 674 -26.70 -35.41 6.27
C GLY A 674 -26.57 -35.67 4.76
N ASP A 675 -27.16 -34.80 3.95
CA ASP A 675 -27.28 -34.94 2.49
C ASP A 675 -26.03 -34.47 1.73
N ILE A 676 -25.14 -33.73 2.40
CA ILE A 676 -23.85 -33.32 1.83
C ILE A 676 -22.93 -34.53 1.79
N GLY A 677 -22.39 -34.87 0.62
CA GLY A 677 -21.45 -35.97 0.48
C GLY A 677 -20.05 -35.60 0.94
N THR A 678 -19.48 -34.58 0.28
CA THR A 678 -18.11 -34.13 0.50
C THR A 678 -18.07 -32.63 0.72
N VAL A 679 -17.26 -32.20 1.69
CA VAL A 679 -16.91 -30.80 1.93
C VAL A 679 -15.48 -30.57 1.48
N TYR A 680 -15.28 -29.79 0.44
CA TYR A 680 -13.97 -29.41 -0.09
C TYR A 680 -13.52 -28.12 0.58
N LEU A 681 -12.45 -28.20 1.36
CA LEU A 681 -11.84 -27.04 2.00
C LEU A 681 -10.63 -26.57 1.19
N ALA A 682 -10.80 -25.44 0.51
CA ALA A 682 -9.81 -24.81 -0.35
C ALA A 682 -9.13 -23.61 0.33
N GLY A 683 -8.17 -23.05 -0.38
CA GLY A 683 -7.34 -21.93 0.05
C GLY A 683 -6.00 -22.40 0.61
N GLY A 684 -4.97 -21.55 0.48
CA GLY A 684 -3.59 -21.86 0.94
C GLY A 684 -3.50 -22.12 2.44
N PHE A 685 -4.49 -21.67 3.20
CA PHE A 685 -4.65 -21.91 4.62
C PHE A 685 -5.33 -23.25 4.95
N GLY A 686 -6.40 -23.60 4.24
CA GLY A 686 -7.23 -24.77 4.51
C GLY A 686 -6.49 -26.10 4.41
N PHE A 687 -5.43 -26.17 3.60
CA PHE A 687 -4.65 -27.39 3.37
C PHE A 687 -3.99 -27.97 4.64
N ARG A 688 -3.52 -27.10 5.55
CA ARG A 688 -2.81 -27.50 6.79
C ARG A 688 -3.64 -27.27 8.05
N MET A 689 -4.92 -26.93 7.90
CA MET A 689 -5.80 -26.64 9.02
C MET A 689 -6.17 -27.93 9.77
N ASN A 690 -6.12 -27.87 11.10
CA ASN A 690 -6.62 -28.94 11.94
C ASN A 690 -8.16 -28.90 11.99
N ILE A 691 -8.78 -29.84 11.28
CA ILE A 691 -10.23 -29.90 11.15
C ILE A 691 -10.93 -30.05 12.50
N GLU A 692 -10.39 -30.84 13.42
CA GLU A 692 -11.04 -31.02 14.74
C GLU A 692 -11.09 -29.71 15.52
N LYS A 693 -10.02 -28.91 15.45
CA LYS A 693 -9.97 -27.61 16.14
C LYS A 693 -10.84 -26.56 15.47
N ALA A 694 -10.91 -26.57 14.14
CA ALA A 694 -11.82 -25.72 13.38
C ALA A 694 -13.30 -26.02 13.73
N LEU A 695 -13.66 -27.30 13.85
CA LEU A 695 -14.99 -27.71 14.32
C LEU A 695 -15.22 -27.27 15.77
N ARG A 696 -14.20 -27.37 16.64
CA ARG A 696 -14.29 -26.99 18.06
C ARG A 696 -14.55 -25.50 18.27
N ILE A 697 -13.97 -24.62 17.46
CA ILE A 697 -14.20 -23.16 17.54
C ILE A 697 -15.48 -22.72 16.81
N GLY A 698 -16.26 -23.66 16.29
CA GLY A 698 -17.50 -23.38 15.55
C GLY A 698 -17.31 -22.86 14.12
N LEU A 699 -16.08 -22.83 13.58
CA LEU A 699 -15.83 -22.39 12.20
C LEU A 699 -16.62 -23.22 11.17
N LEU A 700 -16.69 -24.53 11.40
CA LEU A 700 -17.43 -25.47 10.56
C LEU A 700 -18.44 -26.27 11.40
N PRO A 701 -19.58 -26.69 10.82
CA PRO A 701 -20.54 -27.56 11.50
C PRO A 701 -19.96 -28.89 11.94
N VAL A 702 -20.10 -29.23 13.23
CA VAL A 702 -19.71 -30.52 13.79
C VAL A 702 -20.38 -31.71 13.09
N GLN A 703 -21.55 -31.48 12.51
CA GLN A 703 -22.32 -32.44 11.70
C GLN A 703 -21.61 -32.82 10.38
N LEU A 704 -20.66 -31.99 9.91
CA LEU A 704 -19.87 -32.26 8.71
C LEU A 704 -18.57 -33.03 9.02
N LYS A 705 -18.33 -33.39 10.29
CA LYS A 705 -17.17 -34.18 10.69
C LYS A 705 -17.12 -35.49 9.90
N GLY A 706 -15.94 -35.81 9.35
CA GLY A 706 -15.71 -36.98 8.51
C GLY A 706 -16.02 -36.79 7.03
N LYS A 707 -16.66 -35.68 6.63
CA LYS A 707 -16.94 -35.34 5.22
C LYS A 707 -15.97 -34.32 4.63
N ILE A 708 -15.11 -33.72 5.47
CA ILE A 708 -14.23 -32.61 5.09
C ILE A 708 -12.92 -33.12 4.50
N LYS A 709 -12.61 -32.68 3.28
CA LYS A 709 -11.39 -32.94 2.54
C LYS A 709 -10.69 -31.62 2.23
N ALA A 710 -9.47 -31.45 2.73
CA ALA A 710 -8.64 -30.32 2.34
C ALA A 710 -8.12 -30.53 0.91
N VAL A 711 -8.35 -29.55 0.02
CA VAL A 711 -7.95 -29.62 -1.39
C VAL A 711 -6.83 -28.66 -1.77
N GLY A 712 -6.51 -27.68 -0.91
CA GLY A 712 -5.46 -26.69 -1.18
C GLY A 712 -5.91 -25.65 -2.21
N ASN A 713 -5.01 -25.24 -3.11
CA ASN A 713 -5.31 -24.22 -4.11
C ASN A 713 -6.18 -24.78 -5.25
N SER A 714 -7.49 -24.74 -5.05
CA SER A 714 -8.47 -25.24 -6.01
C SER A 714 -8.57 -24.40 -7.28
N SER A 715 -8.30 -23.08 -7.19
CA SER A 715 -8.24 -22.20 -8.36
C SER A 715 -7.16 -22.66 -9.34
N LEU A 716 -5.94 -22.89 -8.83
CA LEU A 716 -4.82 -23.39 -9.62
C LEU A 716 -5.08 -24.81 -10.13
N GLY A 717 -5.61 -25.71 -9.28
CA GLY A 717 -6.01 -27.06 -9.69
C GLY A 717 -7.05 -27.05 -10.82
N GLY A 718 -7.99 -26.11 -10.78
CA GLY A 718 -9.01 -25.91 -11.81
C GLY A 718 -8.45 -25.38 -13.11
N ALA A 719 -7.55 -24.40 -13.06
CA ALA A 719 -6.85 -23.90 -14.24
C ALA A 719 -6.00 -25.00 -14.90
N ILE A 720 -5.36 -25.86 -14.12
CA ILE A 720 -4.63 -27.04 -14.62
C ILE A 720 -5.60 -28.01 -15.30
N ARG A 721 -6.72 -28.33 -14.66
CA ARG A 721 -7.75 -29.20 -15.25
C ARG A 721 -8.30 -28.61 -16.55
N TYR A 722 -8.52 -27.30 -16.59
CA TYR A 722 -8.97 -26.60 -17.80
C TYR A 722 -8.04 -26.81 -18.99
N LEU A 723 -6.73 -26.79 -18.76
CA LEU A 723 -5.72 -26.92 -19.82
C LEU A 723 -5.44 -28.36 -20.25
N THR A 724 -5.82 -29.35 -19.44
CA THR A 724 -5.39 -30.75 -19.60
C THR A 724 -6.54 -31.74 -19.80
N ASP A 725 -7.79 -31.30 -19.63
CA ASP A 725 -8.97 -32.13 -19.81
C ASP A 725 -9.75 -31.70 -21.06
N GLU A 726 -10.02 -32.65 -21.96
CA GLU A 726 -10.67 -32.36 -23.25
C GLU A 726 -12.10 -31.84 -23.12
N HIS A 727 -12.75 -32.09 -21.98
CA HIS A 727 -14.13 -31.69 -21.71
C HIS A 727 -14.25 -30.45 -20.82
N ALA A 728 -13.13 -29.87 -20.37
CA ALA A 728 -13.16 -28.81 -19.38
C ALA A 728 -13.97 -27.57 -19.79
N GLU A 729 -13.89 -27.15 -21.05
CA GLU A 729 -14.66 -25.99 -21.53
C GLU A 729 -16.18 -26.23 -21.38
N ARG A 730 -16.63 -27.43 -21.78
CA ARG A 730 -18.02 -27.86 -21.63
C ARG A 730 -18.42 -27.98 -20.15
N ASP A 731 -17.52 -28.45 -19.31
CA ASP A 731 -17.79 -28.63 -17.88
C ASP A 731 -17.85 -27.28 -17.14
N VAL A 732 -17.04 -26.30 -17.55
CA VAL A 732 -17.16 -24.90 -17.11
C VAL A 732 -18.52 -24.32 -17.54
N GLU A 733 -18.93 -24.52 -18.79
CA GLU A 733 -20.26 -24.05 -19.24
C GLU A 733 -21.40 -24.67 -18.43
N LYS A 734 -21.34 -25.97 -18.11
CA LYS A 734 -22.33 -26.61 -17.23
C LYS A 734 -22.35 -25.98 -15.85
N ILE A 735 -21.18 -25.74 -15.25
CA ILE A 735 -21.07 -25.10 -13.93
C ILE A 735 -21.73 -23.72 -13.96
N LEU A 736 -21.42 -22.90 -14.97
CA LEU A 736 -22.01 -21.57 -15.12
C LEU A 736 -23.54 -21.62 -15.29
N HIS A 737 -24.05 -22.62 -16.02
CA HIS A 737 -25.49 -22.81 -16.20
C HIS A 737 -26.21 -23.30 -14.94
N ALA A 738 -25.56 -24.12 -14.13
CA ALA A 738 -26.11 -24.64 -12.88
C ALA A 738 -25.98 -23.64 -11.72
N ALA A 739 -25.06 -22.68 -11.82
CA ALA A 739 -24.72 -21.77 -10.72
C ALA A 739 -25.63 -20.55 -10.61
N GLU A 740 -26.03 -20.25 -9.38
CA GLU A 740 -26.79 -19.06 -8.98
C GLU A 740 -26.13 -18.42 -7.75
N GLU A 741 -25.94 -17.10 -7.77
CA GLU A 741 -25.41 -16.36 -6.63
C GLU A 741 -26.48 -16.11 -5.57
N VAL A 742 -26.15 -16.43 -4.31
CA VAL A 742 -26.92 -16.03 -3.13
C VAL A 742 -26.23 -14.84 -2.46
N SER A 743 -26.80 -13.65 -2.61
CA SER A 743 -26.31 -12.45 -1.92
C SER A 743 -26.63 -12.50 -0.42
N LEU A 744 -25.63 -12.82 0.42
CA LEU A 744 -25.77 -12.97 1.88
C LEU A 744 -26.21 -11.70 2.58
N SER A 745 -25.77 -10.52 2.10
CA SER A 745 -26.16 -9.23 2.67
C SER A 745 -27.68 -8.98 2.64
N ASN A 746 -28.37 -9.62 1.69
CA ASN A 746 -29.83 -9.56 1.54
C ASN A 746 -30.57 -10.72 2.22
N GLN A 747 -29.85 -11.66 2.87
CA GLN A 747 -30.46 -12.78 3.58
C GLN A 747 -30.63 -12.44 5.06
N LYS A 748 -31.88 -12.48 5.54
CA LYS A 748 -32.18 -12.29 6.96
C LYS A 748 -31.56 -13.42 7.79
N GLU A 749 -31.60 -14.64 7.26
CA GLU A 749 -31.06 -15.84 7.90
C GLU A 749 -29.55 -15.72 8.13
N PHE A 750 -28.81 -15.11 7.20
CA PHE A 750 -27.38 -14.86 7.36
C PHE A 750 -27.10 -13.96 8.57
N GLN A 751 -27.87 -12.88 8.75
CA GLN A 751 -27.68 -11.96 9.87
C GLN A 751 -28.00 -12.62 11.22
N GLU A 752 -29.06 -13.41 11.28
CA GLU A 752 -29.46 -14.15 12.49
C GLU A 752 -28.39 -15.19 12.85
N LEU A 753 -27.96 -16.00 11.87
CA LEU A 753 -26.92 -17.01 12.04
C LEU A 753 -25.55 -16.39 12.36
N TYR A 754 -25.22 -15.23 11.77
CA TYR A 754 -23.97 -14.54 12.07
C TYR A 754 -23.89 -14.16 13.56
N LEU A 755 -24.97 -13.61 14.12
CA LEU A 755 -25.04 -13.26 15.53
C LEU A 755 -25.02 -14.49 16.44
N GLU A 756 -25.72 -15.57 16.04
CA GLU A 756 -25.71 -16.84 16.77
C GLU A 756 -24.30 -17.45 16.82
N HIS A 757 -23.61 -17.47 15.69
CA HIS A 757 -22.30 -18.11 15.56
C HIS A 757 -21.13 -17.25 16.06
N MET A 758 -21.41 -16.08 16.64
CA MET A 758 -20.40 -15.32 17.39
C MET A 758 -19.87 -16.15 18.56
N PHE A 759 -20.71 -16.87 19.29
CA PHE A 759 -20.23 -17.73 20.40
C PHE A 759 -19.42 -18.92 19.89
N PHE A 760 -18.37 -19.31 20.62
CA PHE A 760 -17.44 -20.39 20.25
C PHE A 760 -18.03 -21.79 20.40
#